data_AF-A0A662VXZ5-F1
#
_entry.id   AF-A0A662VXZ5-F1
#
_cell.length_a   1.000
_cell.length_b   1.000
_cell.length_c   1.000
_cell.angle_alpha   90.00
_cell.angle_beta   90.00
_cell.angle_gamma   90.00
#
_symmetry.space_group_name_H-M   'P 1'
#
loop_
_entity.id
_entity.type
_entity.pdbx_description
1 polymer ?
#
loop_
_entity_poly.entity_id
_entity_poly.type
_entity_poly.pdbx_seq_one_letter_code
_entity_poly.pdbx_strand_id
1 'polypeptide(L)'
;MNLRLRLLFSLTLLALLLSFSAYGSLEEEKSERERSVPVIKGVWDPAVSELMESLDNSKIVVAKDGTLLIWTRESEIPEVPEVNRSYEEALAGRFGAGGTESVDFESMVEAGVTWKRITVTLDNYNLSEIDALVKNTEKAGMILHVILSLTEYPTKQYEKSLSANEFAEKAAEIVERYDGDGINDMPELRYPIKNYEIFNEFMPNIGPWTNWSFDDYEEYYRAAHQSIKEACSDCQIAPSSFVGVNYEFLNFLKEREIEFDFLSYHSYTDYLNVDELMEVLKELGFEDKPIWLTESQFGGMEEKLNRSEEEVAYAMVKSYVYALARGIDKVEPSEWEAHNYYPEGLKWSCLIDENRNKRKSFYAYKTLIEKIDGFESAEIKSTGDLNLVEFNVKGRKVFVAWGSGELKELLEGKFIVTDMYGNSSEKNADEIILNEELIYLESSQKGDLNGDGEVNVLDLVTLVNIILGKKEGEGDINGDGRTDALDLAELINIILGLPPEEQIEEKPEEQPGEVREGKPYVIQLESEYKMAEDGDGIFKSGQDADIVLSWFDFNYAEPLVFNHPMGIASDGKRLLLADTRNNRILIWNELPVGNEEPDLVLGQNDFYSNLPGCSESKLNWPVAVATDGKRIVVADTNNHRVLIWNEYPEKNGAPADIVLGQQDFYTCDEDSSWLKWPWAVWTNGKKLIVAATREGRVYVWNEFPESSNQMPDLVLTAREKFGTPRMIETDGESYLIIGDHNWRGFEQEELEGDATLIWLEFPDEDEEPDIILPDLLWGAMVVNNTLYGLAASSVVKIPNWKETLKSADEKLEMIINGNGCSFCSEGGDGTGMIYVGNKTYISLYNGGRVVGFFGLPENRKPDFCIGSDDVEVDPFTDKYFFTDGGYPISDGESLAVLDGFNRRILVWKNIPDESGAKPDVIYVFNVSGADFEPISADIHEGKFYVIGRGGSGGGFVIWDTFPKGEMPEVVIQRELGGVDISEGSGIAVDDKYLYVTANGKLYVWRQPFKVGDKPIKTIEFDRPLHRVKSNGEKIVTICEHSVFIIDVNSIEESNLEVLEVCKDCEVRFNLPQGVFIGERLFVADTGFNRVLVWNKIPENESDEPDVVIGQESFESLLPLATRDGLFMPGSIWFDGDYLWVGEMKFSNRILRYS
;
A
#
# COMPACT_ATOMS: atom_id res chain seq x y z
N MET A 1 -0.79 27.15 25.63
CA MET A 1 0.56 27.65 25.98
C MET A 1 1.55 27.47 24.82
N ASN A 2 1.42 26.42 24.00
CA ASN A 2 2.24 26.16 22.81
C ASN A 2 2.13 27.17 21.65
N LEU A 3 1.06 27.98 21.56
CA LEU A 3 0.95 29.02 20.53
C LEU A 3 1.85 30.25 20.76
N ARG A 4 2.24 30.53 22.02
CA ARG A 4 3.13 31.67 22.34
C ARG A 4 4.60 31.37 22.09
N LEU A 5 5.02 30.10 22.16
CA LEU A 5 6.39 29.70 21.84
C LEU A 5 6.66 29.67 20.33
N ARG A 6 5.71 29.17 19.51
CA ARG A 6 5.85 29.16 18.05
C ARG A 6 5.89 30.57 17.44
N LEU A 7 5.12 31.51 17.96
CA LEU A 7 5.16 32.92 17.52
C LEU A 7 6.49 33.62 17.86
N LEU A 8 7.12 33.32 19.00
CA LEU A 8 8.43 33.88 19.34
C LEU A 8 9.54 33.30 18.46
N PHE A 9 9.45 32.03 18.07
CA PHE A 9 10.43 31.36 17.22
C PHE A 9 10.47 31.96 15.81
N SER A 10 9.30 32.18 15.20
CA SER A 10 9.16 32.78 13.87
C SER A 10 9.57 34.25 13.83
N LEU A 11 9.28 35.03 14.87
CA LEU A 11 9.67 36.45 14.96
C LEU A 11 11.18 36.63 15.14
N THR A 12 11.86 35.68 15.80
CA THR A 12 13.30 35.72 16.02
C THR A 12 14.09 35.31 14.77
N LEU A 13 13.58 34.33 14.02
CA LEU A 13 14.14 33.92 12.72
C LEU A 13 13.99 35.04 11.66
N LEU A 14 12.86 35.75 11.68
CA LEU A 14 12.61 36.90 10.80
C LEU A 14 13.51 38.11 11.12
N ALA A 15 13.83 38.36 12.39
CA ALA A 15 14.77 39.40 12.80
C ALA A 15 16.23 39.09 12.43
N LEU A 16 16.61 37.81 12.42
CA LEU A 16 17.90 37.31 11.94
C LEU A 16 18.02 37.43 10.41
N LEU A 17 16.96 37.16 9.65
CA LEU A 17 16.96 37.29 8.18
C LEU A 17 16.98 38.76 7.72
N LEU A 18 16.30 39.66 8.43
CA LEU A 18 16.25 41.10 8.11
C LEU A 18 17.56 41.86 8.40
N SER A 19 18.47 41.30 9.19
CA SER A 19 19.77 41.91 9.48
C SER A 19 20.87 41.58 8.46
N PHE A 20 20.62 40.64 7.53
CA PHE A 20 21.57 40.27 6.46
C PHE A 20 21.40 41.07 5.16
N SER A 21 20.29 41.79 4.96
CA SER A 21 20.00 42.47 3.67
C SER A 21 20.75 43.77 3.44
N ALA A 22 21.76 44.10 4.25
CA ALA A 22 22.40 45.41 4.23
C ALA A 22 23.92 45.37 4.26
N TYR A 23 24.62 44.59 3.42
CA TYR A 23 26.02 44.88 3.03
C TYR A 23 26.47 44.03 1.79
N GLY A 24 26.44 44.65 0.60
CA GLY A 24 27.49 44.61 -0.45
C GLY A 24 27.93 43.31 -1.16
N SER A 25 27.51 43.20 -2.44
CA SER A 25 28.15 42.62 -3.65
C SER A 25 28.78 41.20 -3.66
N LEU A 26 28.21 40.34 -4.50
CA LEU A 26 28.74 39.06 -4.99
C LEU A 26 29.64 39.27 -6.23
N GLU A 27 30.84 38.66 -6.25
CA GLU A 27 31.62 38.41 -7.47
C GLU A 27 31.71 36.89 -7.70
N GLU A 28 31.38 36.45 -8.92
CA GLU A 28 31.49 35.05 -9.38
C GLU A 28 32.89 34.77 -9.93
N GLU A 29 33.53 33.67 -9.49
CA GLU A 29 34.63 33.03 -10.21
C GLU A 29 34.23 31.59 -10.57
N LYS A 30 34.29 31.25 -11.86
CA LYS A 30 34.03 29.91 -12.40
C LYS A 30 35.26 29.01 -12.28
N SER A 31 35.09 27.79 -11.75
CA SER A 31 35.95 26.65 -12.09
C SER A 31 35.16 25.33 -12.03
N GLU A 32 35.54 24.39 -12.89
CA GLU A 32 34.81 23.16 -13.24
C GLU A 32 34.90 22.05 -12.16
N ARG A 33 33.77 21.36 -11.97
CA ARG A 33 33.52 20.13 -11.20
C ARG A 33 33.44 20.26 -9.66
N GLU A 34 32.43 19.56 -9.13
CA GLU A 34 31.94 19.46 -7.73
C GLU A 34 30.94 20.54 -7.27
N ARG A 35 29.77 20.07 -6.77
CA ARG A 35 28.68 20.88 -6.21
C ARG A 35 29.13 21.47 -4.87
N SER A 36 29.29 22.78 -4.79
CA SER A 36 29.59 23.52 -3.55
C SER A 36 28.31 24.02 -2.87
N VAL A 37 28.24 23.85 -1.55
CA VAL A 37 27.26 24.50 -0.64
C VAL A 37 27.81 25.87 -0.23
N PRO A 38 26.99 26.94 -0.07
CA PRO A 38 27.50 28.25 0.33
C PRO A 38 27.92 28.25 1.82
N VAL A 39 29.09 28.79 2.15
CA VAL A 39 29.57 29.00 3.53
C VAL A 39 29.53 30.50 3.86
N ILE A 40 28.85 30.89 4.95
CA ILE A 40 28.83 32.27 5.48
C ILE A 40 29.50 32.28 6.87
N LYS A 41 30.42 33.24 7.12
CA LYS A 41 31.09 33.44 8.44
C LYS A 41 30.71 34.81 9.03
N GLY A 42 30.25 34.84 10.29
CA GLY A 42 29.95 36.06 11.06
C GLY A 42 30.07 35.87 12.59
N VAL A 43 30.35 36.97 13.31
CA VAL A 43 30.64 37.02 14.77
C VAL A 43 29.36 37.33 15.58
N TRP A 44 29.17 36.64 16.72
CA TRP A 44 27.92 36.62 17.50
C TRP A 44 27.84 37.64 18.67
N ASP A 45 26.62 38.13 18.93
CA ASP A 45 26.23 39.09 19.99
C ASP A 45 25.82 38.36 21.30
N PRO A 46 26.29 38.77 22.49
CA PRO A 46 25.94 38.17 23.78
C PRO A 46 24.44 38.11 24.15
N ALA A 47 23.59 38.94 23.53
CA ALA A 47 22.16 38.96 23.85
C ALA A 47 21.38 37.72 23.36
N VAL A 48 21.97 36.92 22.46
CA VAL A 48 21.33 35.70 21.92
C VAL A 48 21.48 34.50 22.87
N SER A 49 22.45 34.52 23.79
CA SER A 49 22.65 33.44 24.76
C SER A 49 21.54 33.32 25.82
N GLU A 50 20.89 34.42 26.21
CA GLU A 50 19.78 34.39 27.18
C GLU A 50 18.46 33.86 26.58
N LEU A 51 18.30 33.88 25.25
CA LEU A 51 17.10 33.38 24.57
C LEU A 51 17.13 31.85 24.40
N MET A 52 18.33 31.27 24.29
CA MET A 52 18.57 29.85 24.05
C MET A 52 18.30 28.95 25.27
N GLU A 53 18.33 29.47 26.50
CA GLU A 53 18.03 28.70 27.73
C GLU A 53 16.53 28.40 27.94
N SER A 54 15.63 28.89 27.06
CA SER A 54 14.17 28.76 27.22
C SER A 54 13.47 27.75 26.29
N LEU A 55 14.25 27.00 25.51
CA LEU A 55 13.77 26.02 24.53
C LEU A 55 14.11 24.60 25.01
N ASP A 56 13.22 24.04 25.81
CA ASP A 56 13.27 22.64 26.22
C ASP A 56 12.68 21.77 25.09
N ASN A 57 13.41 20.71 24.70
CA ASN A 57 13.11 19.68 23.67
C ASN A 57 13.90 19.67 22.34
N SER A 58 15.01 20.39 22.20
CA SER A 58 15.96 20.10 21.10
C SER A 58 17.39 20.35 21.54
N LYS A 59 18.22 19.29 21.63
CA LYS A 59 19.65 19.42 21.95
C LYS A 59 20.37 20.06 20.76
N ILE A 60 20.69 21.34 20.88
CA ILE A 60 21.52 22.08 19.92
C ILE A 60 22.98 22.01 20.39
N VAL A 61 23.89 21.48 19.57
CA VAL A 61 25.33 21.44 19.87
C VAL A 61 26.10 22.28 18.86
N VAL A 62 26.99 23.14 19.35
CA VAL A 62 27.89 23.95 18.51
C VAL A 62 29.25 23.27 18.40
N ALA A 63 29.62 22.85 17.20
CA ALA A 63 30.94 22.27 16.92
C ALA A 63 32.05 23.34 17.04
N LYS A 64 33.30 22.90 17.26
CA LYS A 64 34.46 23.79 17.47
C LYS A 64 34.75 24.76 16.31
N ASP A 65 34.19 24.51 15.13
CA ASP A 65 34.31 25.35 13.94
C ASP A 65 33.15 26.34 13.75
N GLY A 66 32.18 26.35 14.67
CA GLY A 66 31.02 27.26 14.66
C GLY A 66 29.79 26.71 13.94
N THR A 67 29.78 25.43 13.57
CA THR A 67 28.61 24.77 12.98
C THR A 67 27.54 24.49 14.04
N LEU A 68 26.29 24.84 13.76
CA LEU A 68 25.13 24.61 14.63
C LEU A 68 24.47 23.28 14.24
N LEU A 69 24.55 22.25 15.09
CA LEU A 69 23.85 20.98 14.90
C LEU A 69 22.52 21.05 15.66
N ILE A 70 21.41 21.02 14.93
CA ILE A 70 20.05 20.98 15.48
C ILE A 70 19.55 19.54 15.36
N TRP A 71 19.24 18.91 16.49
CA TRP A 71 18.50 17.66 16.51
C TRP A 71 16.99 17.94 16.49
N THR A 72 16.32 17.47 15.45
CA THR A 72 14.85 17.42 15.36
C THR A 72 14.43 15.96 15.41
N ARG A 73 13.87 15.50 16.54
CA ARG A 73 13.26 14.18 16.65
C ARG A 73 11.80 14.26 16.18
N GLU A 74 11.60 14.37 14.88
CA GLU A 74 10.31 14.11 14.20
C GLU A 74 10.63 13.42 12.88
N SER A 75 11.07 12.17 12.97
CA SER A 75 11.00 11.21 11.87
C SER A 75 9.78 10.35 12.11
N GLU A 76 8.97 10.19 11.07
CA GLU A 76 7.91 9.18 10.96
C GLU A 76 8.43 7.84 11.52
N ILE A 77 7.75 7.31 12.55
CA ILE A 77 7.99 5.94 12.99
C ILE A 77 7.23 5.08 11.98
N PRO A 78 7.92 4.22 11.19
CA PRO A 78 7.27 3.27 10.30
C PRO A 78 6.22 2.46 11.06
N GLU A 79 5.15 2.02 10.40
CA GLU A 79 4.17 1.16 11.06
C GLU A 79 4.87 -0.09 11.60
N VAL A 80 4.83 -0.27 12.92
CA VAL A 80 5.47 -1.42 13.56
C VAL A 80 4.70 -2.68 13.18
N PRO A 81 5.34 -3.69 12.54
CA PRO A 81 4.64 -4.91 12.15
C PRO A 81 4.10 -5.64 13.38
N GLU A 82 2.89 -6.20 13.29
CA GLU A 82 2.35 -7.03 14.37
C GLU A 82 2.84 -8.47 14.23
N VAL A 83 3.61 -8.94 15.21
CA VAL A 83 4.11 -10.31 15.27
C VAL A 83 3.35 -11.04 16.36
N ASN A 84 2.61 -12.08 15.98
CA ASN A 84 1.93 -12.94 16.94
C ASN A 84 2.93 -13.90 17.62
N ARG A 85 3.67 -13.37 18.59
CA ARG A 85 4.61 -14.10 19.44
C ARG A 85 4.11 -14.03 20.89
N SER A 86 4.32 -15.08 21.68
CA SER A 86 4.09 -15.02 23.13
C SER A 86 5.26 -14.36 23.86
N TYR A 87 5.01 -13.86 25.08
CA TYR A 87 6.06 -13.31 25.92
C TYR A 87 7.16 -14.34 26.21
N GLU A 88 6.78 -15.59 26.46
CA GLU A 88 7.71 -16.70 26.74
C GLU A 88 8.59 -17.03 25.53
N GLU A 89 8.03 -17.00 24.32
CA GLU A 89 8.80 -17.19 23.08
C GLU A 89 9.79 -16.04 22.84
N ALA A 90 9.35 -14.80 23.05
CA ALA A 90 10.23 -13.63 22.93
C ALA A 90 11.35 -13.64 24.01
N LEU A 91 11.01 -14.06 25.23
CA LEU A 91 11.97 -14.21 26.32
C LEU A 91 13.01 -15.30 26.04
N ALA A 92 12.61 -16.41 25.42
CA ALA A 92 13.49 -17.52 25.07
C ALA A 92 14.48 -17.18 23.94
N GLY A 93 14.17 -16.20 23.10
CA GLY A 93 15.01 -15.82 21.96
C GLY A 93 16.36 -15.23 22.36
N ARG A 94 17.38 -15.52 21.54
CA ARG A 94 18.81 -15.30 21.85
C ARG A 94 19.37 -14.06 21.17
N PHE A 95 18.67 -13.51 20.19
CA PHE A 95 19.17 -12.45 19.30
C PHE A 95 18.38 -11.16 19.44
N GLY A 96 19.10 -10.06 19.69
CA GLY A 96 18.53 -8.74 19.93
C GLY A 96 18.80 -7.74 18.82
N ALA A 97 18.12 -6.60 18.91
CA ALA A 97 18.34 -5.42 18.08
C ALA A 97 19.01 -4.29 18.89
N GLY A 98 20.27 -4.03 18.54
CA GLY A 98 21.08 -2.96 19.12
C GLY A 98 20.56 -1.55 18.87
N GLY A 99 21.17 -0.60 19.57
CA GLY A 99 20.93 0.82 19.42
C GLY A 99 19.71 1.32 20.19
N THR A 100 19.95 2.12 21.22
CA THR A 100 18.89 2.66 22.08
C THR A 100 17.99 3.65 21.33
N GLU A 101 18.50 4.25 20.25
CA GLU A 101 17.79 5.21 19.42
C GLU A 101 17.14 4.58 18.17
N SER A 102 17.44 3.32 17.83
CA SER A 102 16.96 2.73 16.59
C SER A 102 15.45 2.44 16.62
N VAL A 103 14.75 2.79 15.55
CA VAL A 103 13.27 2.74 15.43
C VAL A 103 12.79 1.95 14.21
N ASP A 104 13.69 1.31 13.46
CA ASP A 104 13.36 0.48 12.30
C ASP A 104 12.80 -0.90 12.67
N PHE A 105 11.61 -0.92 13.29
CA PHE A 105 10.95 -2.16 13.73
C PHE A 105 10.64 -3.13 12.59
N GLU A 106 10.44 -2.63 11.37
CA GLU A 106 10.18 -3.47 10.19
C GLU A 106 11.34 -4.42 9.91
N SER A 107 12.55 -3.87 9.81
CA SER A 107 13.74 -4.70 9.55
C SER A 107 14.12 -5.55 10.76
N MET A 108 13.84 -5.11 11.99
CA MET A 108 13.98 -5.91 13.20
C MET A 108 13.08 -7.15 13.18
N VAL A 109 11.80 -6.98 12.83
CA VAL A 109 10.84 -8.08 12.68
C VAL A 109 11.27 -9.02 11.55
N GLU A 110 11.68 -8.48 10.40
CA GLU A 110 12.16 -9.28 9.28
C GLU A 110 13.41 -10.10 9.59
N ALA A 111 14.33 -9.57 10.39
CA ALA A 111 15.51 -10.29 10.85
C ALA A 111 15.16 -11.38 11.88
N GLY A 112 13.98 -11.31 12.50
CA GLY A 112 13.51 -12.27 13.49
C GLY A 112 14.01 -12.02 14.91
N VAL A 113 14.49 -10.81 15.24
CA VAL A 113 14.92 -10.50 16.61
C VAL A 113 13.76 -10.56 17.61
N THR A 114 14.09 -10.84 18.86
CA THR A 114 13.11 -11.10 19.93
C THR A 114 13.23 -10.16 21.12
N TRP A 115 14.26 -9.32 21.14
CA TRP A 115 14.43 -8.32 22.19
C TRP A 115 15.17 -7.08 21.69
N LYS A 116 14.93 -5.96 22.36
CA LYS A 116 15.55 -4.67 22.05
C LYS A 116 16.01 -3.96 23.32
N ARG A 117 17.16 -3.28 23.25
CA ARG A 117 17.71 -2.47 24.33
C ARG A 117 17.31 -1.00 24.22
N ILE A 118 16.94 -0.38 25.35
CA ILE A 118 16.57 1.05 25.44
C ILE A 118 17.15 1.71 26.70
N THR A 119 17.30 3.04 26.69
CA THR A 119 17.70 3.81 27.88
C THR A 119 16.54 4.66 28.41
N VAL A 120 16.30 4.60 29.72
CA VAL A 120 15.40 5.51 30.44
C VAL A 120 16.21 6.39 31.38
N THR A 121 16.12 7.69 31.14
CA THR A 121 16.82 8.73 31.90
C THR A 121 15.95 9.24 33.05
N LEU A 122 16.24 8.84 34.30
CA LEU A 122 15.30 9.01 35.42
C LEU A 122 15.08 10.45 35.90
N ASP A 123 16.03 11.35 35.62
CA ASP A 123 15.92 12.78 35.93
C ASP A 123 15.14 13.57 34.86
N ASN A 124 14.92 12.99 33.68
CA ASN A 124 14.16 13.60 32.60
C ASN A 124 13.57 12.53 31.66
N TYR A 125 12.42 11.95 32.04
CA TYR A 125 11.69 10.98 31.23
C TYR A 125 10.24 11.41 30.98
N ASN A 126 9.69 10.96 29.85
CA ASN A 126 8.29 11.14 29.48
C ASN A 126 7.60 9.77 29.43
N LEU A 127 6.68 9.52 30.37
CA LEU A 127 5.95 8.24 30.44
C LEU A 127 5.19 7.91 29.17
N SER A 128 4.65 8.92 28.48
CA SER A 128 3.90 8.69 27.24
C SER A 128 4.80 8.19 26.10
N GLU A 129 6.07 8.62 26.08
CA GLU A 129 7.05 8.16 25.07
C GLU A 129 7.52 6.73 25.38
N ILE A 130 7.73 6.42 26.66
CA ILE A 130 8.07 5.06 27.09
C ILE A 130 6.89 4.12 26.84
N ASP A 131 5.66 4.49 27.20
CA ASP A 131 4.45 3.69 26.92
C ASP A 131 4.30 3.38 25.43
N ALA A 132 4.54 4.38 24.56
CA ALA A 132 4.48 4.19 23.12
C ALA A 132 5.56 3.22 22.64
N LEU A 133 6.78 3.33 23.16
CA LEU A 133 7.89 2.44 22.82
C LEU A 133 7.64 0.99 23.31
N VAL A 134 7.08 0.83 24.50
CA VAL A 134 6.67 -0.48 25.04
C VAL A 134 5.63 -1.11 24.14
N LYS A 135 4.56 -0.38 23.79
CA LYS A 135 3.50 -0.89 22.90
C LYS A 135 4.01 -1.23 21.50
N ASN A 136 4.93 -0.43 20.96
CA ASN A 136 5.56 -0.70 19.67
C ASN A 136 6.42 -1.97 19.73
N THR A 137 7.22 -2.13 20.78
CA THR A 137 8.08 -3.30 20.95
C THR A 137 7.24 -4.57 21.17
N GLU A 138 6.14 -4.47 21.94
CA GLU A 138 5.13 -5.53 22.09
C GLU A 138 4.48 -5.91 20.76
N LYS A 139 4.09 -4.92 19.95
CA LYS A 139 3.51 -5.16 18.62
C LYS A 139 4.49 -5.91 17.74
N ALA A 140 5.78 -5.54 17.77
CA ALA A 140 6.84 -6.25 17.07
C ALA A 140 7.18 -7.64 17.66
N GLY A 141 6.48 -8.08 18.71
CA GLY A 141 6.71 -9.36 19.37
C GLY A 141 8.05 -9.42 20.10
N MET A 142 8.58 -8.30 20.59
CA MET A 142 9.89 -8.23 21.25
C MET A 142 9.77 -7.86 22.73
N ILE A 143 10.70 -8.35 23.57
CA ILE A 143 10.84 -7.87 24.96
C ILE A 143 11.85 -6.70 25.04
N LEU A 144 11.72 -5.87 26.08
CA LEU A 144 12.66 -4.78 26.34
C LEU A 144 13.71 -5.16 27.40
N HIS A 145 14.95 -4.74 27.14
CA HIS A 145 16.04 -4.64 28.11
C HIS A 145 16.29 -3.17 28.41
N VAL A 146 15.99 -2.73 29.64
CA VAL A 146 15.93 -1.30 29.98
C VAL A 146 17.12 -0.87 30.82
N ILE A 147 17.87 0.11 30.33
CA ILE A 147 18.95 0.76 31.09
C ILE A 147 18.36 1.93 31.87
N LEU A 148 18.51 1.93 33.19
CA LEU A 148 18.17 3.06 34.05
C LEU A 148 19.42 3.90 34.30
N SER A 149 19.41 5.15 33.85
CA SER A 149 20.56 6.06 33.95
C SER A 149 20.17 7.46 34.45
N LEU A 150 21.19 8.25 34.80
CA LEU A 150 21.10 9.71 34.94
C LEU A 150 21.52 10.36 33.61
N THR A 151 20.82 11.42 33.22
CA THR A 151 21.09 12.39 32.14
C THR A 151 21.77 11.86 30.85
N GLU A 152 21.11 11.97 29.69
CA GLU A 152 21.73 11.72 28.39
C GLU A 152 22.78 12.79 27.99
N TYR A 153 24.03 12.36 27.94
CA TYR A 153 25.20 12.98 27.30
C TYR A 153 25.81 14.19 28.05
N PRO A 154 27.15 14.33 28.04
CA PRO A 154 27.88 15.18 28.97
C PRO A 154 27.60 16.67 28.75
N THR A 155 26.69 17.24 29.53
CA THR A 155 26.67 18.69 29.73
C THR A 155 27.72 19.05 30.79
N LYS A 156 28.39 20.20 30.62
CA LYS A 156 29.60 20.61 31.36
C LYS A 156 29.43 20.88 32.86
N GLN A 157 28.38 20.39 33.51
CA GLN A 157 28.17 20.50 34.95
C GLN A 157 27.86 19.12 35.55
N TYR A 158 28.89 18.52 36.14
CA TYR A 158 28.82 17.29 36.94
C TYR A 158 28.13 17.52 38.29
N GLU A 159 26.89 18.02 38.30
CA GLU A 159 26.07 18.05 39.51
C GLU A 159 25.09 16.86 39.46
N LYS A 160 25.14 16.01 40.49
CA LYS A 160 24.19 14.90 40.69
C LYS A 160 22.77 15.48 40.65
N SER A 161 22.00 15.18 39.60
CA SER A 161 20.62 15.71 39.43
C SER A 161 19.62 15.06 40.38
N LEU A 162 19.88 13.82 40.80
CA LEU A 162 19.11 13.06 41.79
C LEU A 162 20.05 12.44 42.83
N SER A 163 19.64 12.39 44.09
CA SER A 163 20.27 11.54 45.11
C SER A 163 20.01 10.05 44.86
N ALA A 164 20.78 9.15 45.48
CA ALA A 164 20.59 7.71 45.33
C ALA A 164 19.18 7.24 45.73
N ASN A 165 18.58 7.84 46.77
CA ASN A 165 17.21 7.54 47.17
C ASN A 165 16.19 8.01 46.13
N GLU A 166 16.35 9.23 45.60
CA GLU A 166 15.44 9.76 44.57
C GLU A 166 15.56 8.97 43.25
N PHE A 167 16.77 8.52 42.90
CA PHE A 167 17.00 7.61 41.78
C PHE A 167 16.28 6.28 42.00
N ALA A 168 16.40 5.70 43.19
CA ALA A 168 15.77 4.42 43.53
C ALA A 168 14.23 4.50 43.58
N GLU A 169 13.67 5.60 44.11
CA GLU A 169 12.22 5.85 44.10
C GLU A 169 11.69 5.92 42.66
N LYS A 170 12.36 6.69 41.79
CA LYS A 170 11.98 6.81 40.38
C LYS A 170 12.19 5.52 39.59
N ALA A 171 13.23 4.75 39.90
CA ALA A 171 13.45 3.44 39.31
C ALA A 171 12.29 2.49 39.65
N ALA A 172 11.86 2.45 40.91
CA ALA A 172 10.70 1.66 41.34
C ALA A 172 9.41 2.12 40.67
N GLU A 173 9.20 3.43 40.47
CA GLU A 173 8.03 3.95 39.73
C GLU A 173 8.00 3.47 38.26
N ILE A 174 9.14 3.43 37.58
CA ILE A 174 9.23 2.89 36.22
C ILE A 174 8.97 1.38 36.21
N VAL A 175 9.51 0.65 37.19
CA VAL A 175 9.34 -0.81 37.28
C VAL A 175 7.88 -1.18 37.56
N GLU A 176 7.26 -0.59 38.57
CA GLU A 176 5.84 -0.81 38.94
C GLU A 176 4.90 -0.56 37.75
N ARG A 177 5.25 0.36 36.85
CA ARG A 177 4.41 0.63 35.68
C ARG A 177 4.44 -0.49 34.63
N TYR A 178 5.52 -1.28 34.57
CA TYR A 178 5.75 -2.23 33.48
C TYR A 178 6.06 -3.66 33.95
N ASP A 179 5.86 -3.98 35.23
CA ASP A 179 6.17 -5.31 35.77
C ASP A 179 5.06 -6.35 35.53
N GLY A 180 3.84 -5.92 35.20
CA GLY A 180 2.74 -6.80 34.84
C GLY A 180 2.14 -7.60 36.00
N ASP A 181 2.27 -7.11 37.24
CA ASP A 181 1.72 -7.79 38.41
C ASP A 181 0.20 -7.54 38.63
N GLY A 182 -0.39 -6.66 37.84
CA GLY A 182 -1.79 -6.23 37.87
C GLY A 182 -2.05 -4.96 38.71
N ILE A 183 -1.01 -4.34 39.29
CA ILE A 183 -1.08 -3.17 40.16
C ILE A 183 -0.38 -1.99 39.46
N ASN A 184 -1.12 -0.91 39.20
CA ASN A 184 -0.62 0.32 38.56
C ASN A 184 0.11 0.14 37.20
N ASP A 185 -0.03 -1.03 36.59
CA ASP A 185 0.48 -1.34 35.26
C ASP A 185 0.02 -0.35 34.19
N MET A 186 0.85 -0.20 33.16
CA MET A 186 0.45 0.38 31.90
C MET A 186 -0.80 -0.37 31.37
N PRO A 187 -1.87 0.36 30.97
CA PRO A 187 -3.05 -0.28 30.41
C PRO A 187 -2.72 -1.13 29.18
N GLU A 188 -3.22 -2.37 29.18
CA GLU A 188 -3.06 -3.36 28.09
C GLU A 188 -1.63 -3.88 27.92
N LEU A 189 -0.76 -3.76 28.94
CA LEU A 189 0.57 -4.37 28.95
C LEU A 189 0.46 -5.89 28.70
N ARG A 190 1.08 -6.36 27.63
CA ARG A 190 1.16 -7.78 27.23
C ARG A 190 2.52 -8.38 27.57
N TYR A 191 3.60 -7.61 27.43
CA TYR A 191 4.98 -8.06 27.65
C TYR A 191 5.59 -7.28 28.81
N PRO A 192 5.60 -7.83 30.03
CA PRO A 192 6.20 -7.15 31.15
C PRO A 192 7.71 -6.97 30.97
N ILE A 193 8.21 -5.80 31.35
CA ILE A 193 9.65 -5.53 31.38
C ILE A 193 10.21 -6.15 32.65
N LYS A 194 10.98 -7.22 32.48
CA LYS A 194 11.61 -7.95 33.58
C LYS A 194 13.12 -7.81 33.62
N ASN A 195 13.76 -7.13 32.66
CA ASN A 195 15.21 -7.03 32.57
C ASN A 195 15.66 -5.57 32.66
N TYR A 196 16.42 -5.25 33.71
CA TYR A 196 16.91 -3.90 33.99
C TYR A 196 18.42 -3.86 34.15
N GLU A 197 19.07 -2.88 33.55
CA GLU A 197 20.50 -2.58 33.69
C GLU A 197 20.69 -1.23 34.39
N ILE A 198 21.53 -1.18 35.42
CA ILE A 198 21.75 0.05 36.19
C ILE A 198 23.03 0.75 35.71
N PHE A 199 22.82 1.80 34.91
CA PHE A 199 23.81 2.58 34.13
C PHE A 199 24.45 1.85 32.95
N ASN A 200 24.90 2.60 31.94
CA ASN A 200 25.66 2.10 30.80
C ASN A 200 27.16 2.42 30.95
N GLU A 201 28.03 1.43 30.74
CA GLU A 201 29.49 1.57 30.65
C GLU A 201 30.16 2.34 31.81
N PHE A 202 29.79 2.03 33.05
CA PHE A 202 30.39 2.68 34.20
C PHE A 202 31.91 2.41 34.28
N MET A 203 32.69 3.49 34.32
CA MET A 203 34.13 3.46 34.59
C MET A 203 34.46 4.34 35.81
N PRO A 204 35.23 3.83 36.78
CA PRO A 204 35.55 4.59 37.99
C PRO A 204 36.49 5.76 37.68
N ASN A 205 36.12 6.96 38.13
CA ASN A 205 36.92 8.19 38.04
C ASN A 205 37.36 8.58 36.62
N ILE A 206 36.72 8.00 35.60
CA ILE A 206 36.98 8.20 34.17
C ILE A 206 35.64 8.20 33.46
N GLY A 207 35.46 9.09 32.48
CA GLY A 207 34.34 9.02 31.56
C GLY A 207 33.39 10.22 31.62
N PRO A 208 32.71 10.52 30.51
CA PRO A 208 31.97 11.77 30.32
C PRO A 208 30.71 11.90 31.17
N TRP A 209 30.19 10.81 31.74
CA TRP A 209 28.83 10.75 32.29
C TRP A 209 28.69 11.21 33.75
N THR A 210 29.59 10.80 34.67
CA THR A 210 29.42 11.14 36.10
C THR A 210 30.70 11.38 36.92
N ASN A 211 31.89 11.02 36.41
CA ASN A 211 33.17 11.10 37.17
C ASN A 211 33.06 10.52 38.60
N TRP A 212 32.34 9.41 38.74
CA TRP A 212 32.03 8.76 40.01
C TRP A 212 33.08 7.73 40.42
N SER A 213 33.25 7.54 41.73
CA SER A 213 34.03 6.44 42.28
C SER A 213 33.20 5.15 42.36
N PHE A 214 33.84 4.02 42.66
CA PHE A 214 33.13 2.78 42.96
C PHE A 214 32.15 2.91 44.14
N ASP A 215 32.50 3.71 45.15
CA ASP A 215 31.62 3.91 46.30
C ASP A 215 30.36 4.72 45.90
N ASP A 216 30.50 5.69 44.99
CA ASP A 216 29.35 6.43 44.44
C ASP A 216 28.44 5.49 43.63
N TYR A 217 29.00 4.66 42.75
CA TYR A 217 28.22 3.71 41.96
C TYR A 217 27.53 2.65 42.84
N GLU A 218 28.23 2.11 43.85
CA GLU A 218 27.68 1.16 44.82
C GLU A 218 26.46 1.74 45.56
N GLU A 219 26.51 3.01 45.96
CA GLU A 219 25.40 3.70 46.64
C GLU A 219 24.12 3.70 45.78
N TYR A 220 24.22 4.09 44.50
CA TYR A 220 23.09 4.14 43.59
C TYR A 220 22.60 2.75 43.20
N TYR A 221 23.52 1.84 42.90
CA TYR A 221 23.18 0.48 42.51
C TYR A 221 22.40 -0.24 43.62
N ARG A 222 22.89 -0.19 44.87
CA ARG A 222 22.22 -0.88 45.98
C ARG A 222 20.85 -0.28 46.29
N ALA A 223 20.72 1.03 46.24
CA ALA A 223 19.44 1.70 46.45
C ALA A 223 18.43 1.29 45.37
N ALA A 224 18.83 1.34 44.09
CA ALA A 224 17.98 0.93 42.97
C ALA A 224 17.64 -0.57 43.04
N HIS A 225 18.63 -1.45 43.22
CA HIS A 225 18.42 -2.88 43.31
C HIS A 225 17.41 -3.24 44.42
N GLN A 226 17.54 -2.65 45.61
CA GLN A 226 16.59 -2.87 46.68
C GLN A 226 15.17 -2.43 46.30
N SER A 227 15.01 -1.18 45.85
CA SER A 227 13.68 -0.65 45.53
C SER A 227 13.01 -1.38 44.35
N ILE A 228 13.79 -1.77 43.33
CA ILE A 228 13.28 -2.56 42.19
C ILE A 228 12.83 -3.94 42.65
N LYS A 229 13.60 -4.65 43.49
CA LYS A 229 13.19 -5.97 44.01
C LYS A 229 12.00 -5.88 44.96
N GLU A 230 11.81 -4.75 45.65
CA GLU A 230 10.62 -4.50 46.47
C GLU A 230 9.36 -4.28 45.64
N ALA A 231 9.46 -3.61 44.48
CA ALA A 231 8.38 -3.43 43.51
C ALA A 231 8.11 -4.73 42.73
N CYS A 232 9.14 -5.26 42.07
CA CYS A 232 9.08 -6.43 41.20
C CYS A 232 10.06 -7.50 41.68
N SER A 233 9.55 -8.45 42.48
CA SER A 233 10.39 -9.48 43.11
C SER A 233 11.03 -10.47 42.15
N ASP A 234 10.47 -10.62 40.93
CA ASP A 234 10.93 -11.53 39.87
C ASP A 234 11.70 -10.82 38.75
N CYS A 235 11.84 -9.48 38.78
CA CYS A 235 12.65 -8.74 37.83
C CYS A 235 14.14 -9.09 37.97
N GLN A 236 14.82 -9.25 36.84
CA GLN A 236 16.26 -9.48 36.73
C GLN A 236 17.01 -8.15 36.61
N ILE A 237 18.05 -7.96 37.43
CA ILE A 237 18.82 -6.73 37.52
C ILE A 237 20.28 -7.00 37.23
N ALA A 238 20.83 -6.31 36.23
CA ALA A 238 22.25 -6.27 35.92
C ALA A 238 22.91 -5.00 36.50
N PRO A 239 24.18 -5.10 36.95
CA PRO A 239 25.01 -3.92 37.13
C PRO A 239 25.32 -3.31 35.77
N SER A 240 26.04 -2.19 35.78
CA SER A 240 26.37 -1.47 34.56
C SER A 240 27.11 -2.37 33.59
N SER A 241 26.81 -2.23 32.30
CA SER A 241 27.58 -2.91 31.27
C SER A 241 29.07 -2.61 31.41
N PHE A 242 29.89 -3.61 31.11
CA PHE A 242 31.34 -3.47 31.14
C PHE A 242 31.94 -3.74 29.76
N VAL A 243 32.92 -2.90 29.39
CA VAL A 243 33.57 -2.93 28.07
C VAL A 243 34.83 -3.80 28.12
N GLY A 244 34.89 -4.81 27.24
CA GLY A 244 35.96 -5.80 27.26
C GLY A 244 35.91 -6.67 28.52
N VAL A 245 36.97 -7.41 28.83
CA VAL A 245 36.97 -8.34 29.98
C VAL A 245 36.92 -7.63 31.35
N ASN A 246 37.19 -6.32 31.39
CA ASN A 246 37.19 -5.43 32.57
C ASN A 246 37.25 -6.11 33.95
N TYR A 247 38.40 -6.73 34.24
CA TYR A 247 38.64 -7.41 35.51
C TYR A 247 38.41 -6.49 36.72
N GLU A 248 38.75 -5.20 36.61
CA GLU A 248 38.62 -4.25 37.72
C GLU A 248 37.16 -4.08 38.16
N PHE A 249 36.24 -3.90 37.21
CA PHE A 249 34.81 -3.77 37.49
C PHE A 249 34.22 -5.08 38.02
N LEU A 250 34.53 -6.22 37.39
CA LEU A 250 34.03 -7.53 37.84
C LEU A 250 34.56 -7.89 39.25
N ASN A 251 35.84 -7.62 39.52
CA ASN A 251 36.42 -7.84 40.84
C ASN A 251 35.83 -6.89 41.88
N PHE A 252 35.46 -5.66 41.52
CA PHE A 252 34.69 -4.77 42.39
C PHE A 252 33.35 -5.39 42.81
N LEU A 253 32.57 -5.93 41.85
CA LEU A 253 31.30 -6.60 42.16
C LEU A 253 31.51 -7.77 43.12
N LYS A 254 32.59 -8.53 42.93
CA LYS A 254 32.94 -9.67 43.78
C LYS A 254 33.38 -9.24 45.18
N GLU A 255 34.34 -8.32 45.29
CA GLU A 255 34.92 -7.88 46.57
C GLU A 255 33.93 -7.14 47.44
N ARG A 256 33.00 -6.39 46.82
CA ARG A 256 31.94 -5.67 47.53
C ARG A 256 30.69 -6.51 47.74
N GLU A 257 30.66 -7.77 47.29
CA GLU A 257 29.48 -8.64 47.40
C GLU A 257 28.22 -7.94 46.85
N ILE A 258 28.34 -7.38 45.64
CA ILE A 258 27.21 -6.79 44.92
C ILE A 258 26.35 -7.92 44.39
N GLU A 259 25.06 -7.91 44.74
CA GLU A 259 24.07 -8.88 44.27
C GLU A 259 23.55 -8.45 42.90
N PHE A 260 23.44 -9.40 41.97
CA PHE A 260 22.89 -9.19 40.62
C PHE A 260 22.41 -10.51 40.02
N ASP A 261 21.51 -10.42 39.04
CA ASP A 261 20.90 -11.58 38.38
C ASP A 261 21.66 -12.03 37.13
N PHE A 262 22.15 -11.10 36.32
CA PHE A 262 22.91 -11.34 35.09
C PHE A 262 23.93 -10.22 34.83
N LEU A 263 24.77 -10.39 33.81
CA LEU A 263 25.82 -9.46 33.42
C LEU A 263 25.62 -8.95 31.99
N SER A 264 25.69 -7.62 31.79
CA SER A 264 25.74 -6.98 30.47
C SER A 264 27.19 -6.76 30.04
N TYR A 265 27.56 -7.21 28.84
CA TYR A 265 28.93 -7.20 28.30
C TYR A 265 28.99 -6.47 26.96
N HIS A 266 29.97 -5.58 26.78
CA HIS A 266 30.20 -4.85 25.54
C HIS A 266 31.57 -5.22 24.94
N SER A 267 31.64 -5.37 23.62
CA SER A 267 32.89 -5.71 22.93
C SER A 267 33.07 -4.97 21.60
N TYR A 268 34.07 -4.09 21.55
CA TYR A 268 34.41 -3.28 20.37
C TYR A 268 35.70 -3.73 19.67
N THR A 269 36.12 -4.98 19.90
CA THR A 269 37.32 -5.57 19.31
C THR A 269 37.00 -6.30 18.01
N ASP A 270 38.02 -6.49 17.16
CA ASP A 270 37.96 -7.21 15.88
C ASP A 270 37.24 -8.58 15.93
N TYR A 271 37.33 -9.26 17.09
CA TYR A 271 36.63 -10.49 17.47
C TYR A 271 36.34 -10.45 18.98
N LEU A 272 35.32 -11.20 19.43
CA LEU A 272 34.94 -11.27 20.84
C LEU A 272 35.98 -12.07 21.65
N ASN A 273 36.48 -11.51 22.77
CA ASN A 273 37.45 -12.18 23.66
C ASN A 273 36.76 -13.14 24.65
N VAL A 274 35.90 -14.03 24.13
CA VAL A 274 35.00 -14.87 24.93
C VAL A 274 35.76 -15.80 25.88
N ASP A 275 36.84 -16.43 25.42
CA ASP A 275 37.59 -17.37 26.26
C ASP A 275 38.22 -16.69 27.49
N GLU A 276 38.83 -15.52 27.30
CA GLU A 276 39.40 -14.72 28.38
C GLU A 276 38.31 -14.24 29.35
N LEU A 277 37.16 -13.79 28.82
CA LEU A 277 36.02 -13.40 29.62
C LEU A 277 35.52 -14.56 30.50
N MET A 278 35.27 -15.73 29.91
CA MET A 278 34.77 -16.90 30.64
C MET A 278 35.77 -17.40 31.68
N GLU A 279 37.08 -17.29 31.43
CA GLU A 279 38.11 -17.59 32.42
C GLU A 279 38.07 -16.63 33.61
N VAL A 280 37.96 -15.32 33.36
CA VAL A 280 37.86 -14.30 34.43
C VAL A 280 36.57 -14.45 35.24
N LEU A 281 35.43 -14.71 34.58
CA LEU A 281 34.17 -14.94 35.28
C LEU A 281 34.25 -16.16 36.19
N LYS A 282 34.87 -17.24 35.71
CA LYS A 282 35.13 -18.44 36.53
C LYS A 282 36.09 -18.17 37.69
N GLU A 283 37.14 -17.37 37.47
CA GLU A 283 38.05 -16.97 38.55
C GLU A 283 37.32 -16.20 39.66
N LEU A 284 36.39 -15.32 39.28
CA LEU A 284 35.63 -14.49 40.20
C LEU A 284 34.39 -15.18 40.77
N GLY A 285 34.04 -16.39 40.30
CA GLY A 285 32.91 -17.17 40.79
C GLY A 285 31.56 -16.71 40.20
N PHE A 286 31.57 -16.23 38.96
CA PHE A 286 30.42 -15.76 38.18
C PHE A 286 30.12 -16.65 36.96
N GLU A 287 30.71 -17.85 36.86
CA GLU A 287 30.57 -18.76 35.73
C GLU A 287 29.14 -19.27 35.50
N ASP A 288 28.29 -19.26 36.53
CA ASP A 288 26.89 -19.68 36.45
C ASP A 288 25.93 -18.49 36.23
N LYS A 289 26.45 -17.26 36.09
CA LYS A 289 25.63 -16.07 35.86
C LYS A 289 25.37 -15.90 34.36
N PRO A 290 24.10 -15.67 33.94
CA PRO A 290 23.81 -15.36 32.54
C PRO A 290 24.56 -14.11 32.07
N ILE A 291 25.01 -14.14 30.81
CA ILE A 291 25.75 -13.03 30.20
C ILE A 291 25.04 -12.60 28.92
N TRP A 292 24.69 -11.32 28.84
CA TRP A 292 24.10 -10.72 27.64
C TRP A 292 25.15 -9.83 27.00
N LEU A 293 25.53 -10.15 25.76
CA LEU A 293 26.34 -9.27 24.92
C LEU A 293 25.44 -8.20 24.32
N THR A 294 25.34 -7.06 25.01
CA THR A 294 24.40 -5.97 24.71
C THR A 294 24.96 -4.91 23.74
N GLU A 295 26.25 -4.98 23.41
CA GLU A 295 26.85 -4.17 22.35
C GLU A 295 28.05 -4.89 21.72
N SER A 296 28.10 -4.93 20.38
CA SER A 296 29.24 -5.47 19.65
C SER A 296 29.44 -4.86 18.26
N GLN A 297 30.71 -4.70 17.84
CA GLN A 297 31.08 -3.99 16.60
C GLN A 297 32.12 -4.77 15.79
N PHE A 298 31.84 -5.02 14.51
CA PHE A 298 32.71 -5.81 13.62
C PHE A 298 33.23 -5.04 12.39
N GLY A 299 32.71 -3.83 12.14
CA GLY A 299 33.16 -2.89 11.11
C GLY A 299 34.14 -1.81 11.61
N GLY A 300 34.30 -1.70 12.94
CA GLY A 300 35.15 -0.73 13.62
C GLY A 300 34.35 0.16 14.59
N MET A 301 35.06 0.94 15.42
CA MET A 301 34.45 1.89 16.36
C MET A 301 34.51 3.32 15.80
N GLU A 302 35.72 3.88 15.68
CA GLU A 302 35.93 5.23 15.10
C GLU A 302 36.18 5.17 13.59
N GLU A 303 37.22 4.43 13.19
CA GLU A 303 37.61 4.24 11.79
C GLU A 303 37.14 2.87 11.28
N LYS A 304 36.81 2.82 9.99
CA LYS A 304 36.45 1.59 9.30
C LYS A 304 37.62 0.62 9.23
N LEU A 305 37.40 -0.63 9.65
CA LEU A 305 38.36 -1.71 9.47
C LEU A 305 38.56 -2.01 7.99
N ASN A 306 39.75 -2.49 7.62
CA ASN A 306 40.05 -2.93 6.24
C ASN A 306 39.42 -4.30 5.94
N ARG A 307 38.09 -4.36 6.00
CA ARG A 307 37.23 -5.50 5.74
C ARG A 307 36.15 -5.11 4.72
N SER A 308 35.86 -6.00 3.79
CA SER A 308 34.65 -5.95 2.95
C SER A 308 33.39 -6.16 3.80
N GLU A 309 32.22 -5.82 3.27
CA GLU A 309 30.95 -6.09 3.99
C GLU A 309 30.75 -7.59 4.28
N GLU A 310 31.27 -8.45 3.40
CA GLU A 310 31.20 -9.90 3.56
C GLU A 310 32.12 -10.40 4.68
N GLU A 311 33.31 -9.84 4.82
CA GLU A 311 34.21 -10.14 5.95
C GLU A 311 33.65 -9.61 7.29
N VAL A 312 32.91 -8.49 7.27
CA VAL A 312 32.20 -7.98 8.45
C VAL A 312 31.05 -8.93 8.84
N ALA A 313 30.24 -9.34 7.87
CA ALA A 313 29.16 -10.31 8.08
C ALA A 313 29.69 -11.65 8.61
N TYR A 314 30.75 -12.18 7.98
CA TYR A 314 31.43 -13.41 8.41
C TYR A 314 31.96 -13.31 9.85
N ALA A 315 32.63 -12.20 10.19
CA ALA A 315 33.17 -11.99 11.54
C ALA A 315 32.07 -11.93 12.60
N MET A 316 30.94 -11.29 12.31
CA MET A 316 29.79 -11.21 13.20
C MET A 316 29.17 -12.59 13.46
N VAL A 317 28.79 -13.32 12.39
CA VAL A 317 28.15 -14.63 12.51
C VAL A 317 29.05 -15.61 13.26
N LYS A 318 30.31 -15.71 12.86
CA LYS A 318 31.30 -16.56 13.55
C LYS A 318 31.42 -16.23 15.03
N SER A 319 31.47 -14.94 15.37
CA SER A 319 31.66 -14.49 16.75
C SER A 319 30.45 -14.81 17.63
N TYR A 320 29.23 -14.60 17.13
CA TYR A 320 28.00 -14.93 17.85
C TYR A 320 27.81 -16.43 18.04
N VAL A 321 28.06 -17.23 16.99
CA VAL A 321 28.02 -18.69 17.09
C VAL A 321 28.98 -19.20 18.18
N TYR A 322 30.22 -18.68 18.19
CA TYR A 322 31.21 -19.07 19.19
C TYR A 322 30.83 -18.58 20.60
N ALA A 323 30.35 -17.35 20.73
CA ALA A 323 29.88 -16.78 21.99
C ALA A 323 28.77 -17.63 22.63
N LEU A 324 27.72 -17.93 21.87
CA LEU A 324 26.59 -18.74 22.32
C LEU A 324 27.05 -20.15 22.72
N ALA A 325 27.92 -20.77 21.92
CA ALA A 325 28.46 -22.10 22.21
C ALA A 325 29.36 -22.16 23.45
N ARG A 326 29.97 -21.04 23.85
CA ARG A 326 30.80 -20.93 25.05
C ARG A 326 30.03 -20.51 26.30
N GLY A 327 28.73 -20.22 26.17
CA GLY A 327 27.84 -19.94 27.30
C GLY A 327 27.42 -18.48 27.47
N ILE A 328 27.60 -17.63 26.46
CA ILE A 328 26.90 -16.33 26.42
C ILE A 328 25.43 -16.61 26.09
N ASP A 329 24.51 -15.97 26.82
CA ASP A 329 23.08 -16.27 26.75
C ASP A 329 22.36 -15.51 25.64
N LYS A 330 22.69 -14.24 25.43
CA LYS A 330 22.06 -13.39 24.42
C LYS A 330 23.09 -12.51 23.73
N VAL A 331 22.87 -12.19 22.47
CA VAL A 331 23.77 -11.36 21.64
C VAL A 331 23.00 -10.33 20.83
N GLU A 332 23.57 -9.15 20.65
CA GLU A 332 23.08 -8.13 19.71
C GLU A 332 24.22 -7.29 19.11
N PRO A 333 24.04 -6.72 17.91
CA PRO A 333 24.95 -5.68 17.40
C PRO A 333 24.88 -4.43 18.29
N SER A 334 25.88 -3.54 18.25
CA SER A 334 25.81 -2.27 18.97
C SER A 334 24.68 -1.36 18.50
N GLU A 335 24.50 -1.26 17.18
CA GLU A 335 23.55 -0.34 16.56
C GLU A 335 22.84 -1.06 15.40
N TRP A 336 21.52 -0.87 15.30
CA TRP A 336 20.73 -1.46 14.22
C TRP A 336 20.88 -0.67 12.91
N GLU A 337 20.69 0.64 13.00
CA GLU A 337 20.70 1.57 11.88
C GLU A 337 21.83 2.61 11.98
N ALA A 338 22.50 2.87 10.87
CA ALA A 338 23.57 3.86 10.82
C ALA A 338 23.01 5.28 10.76
N HIS A 339 23.40 6.13 11.71
CA HIS A 339 23.10 7.56 11.65
C HIS A 339 24.25 8.39 11.08
N ASN A 340 23.93 9.48 10.40
CA ASN A 340 24.92 10.36 9.74
C ASN A 340 25.99 10.92 10.68
N TYR A 341 25.70 11.05 11.97
CA TYR A 341 26.62 11.57 12.98
C TYR A 341 27.55 10.49 13.58
N TYR A 342 27.32 9.20 13.30
CA TYR A 342 28.19 8.13 13.75
C TYR A 342 29.57 8.17 13.08
N PRO A 343 30.65 7.77 13.79
CA PRO A 343 31.95 7.52 13.20
C PRO A 343 31.88 6.46 12.09
N GLU A 344 32.84 6.48 11.17
CA GLU A 344 32.83 5.62 9.98
C GLU A 344 32.89 4.12 10.34
N GLY A 345 33.65 3.77 11.38
CA GLY A 345 33.71 2.40 11.90
C GLY A 345 32.35 1.91 12.38
N LEU A 346 31.68 2.70 13.23
CA LEU A 346 30.37 2.35 13.79
C LEU A 346 29.29 2.22 12.71
N LYS A 347 29.25 3.15 11.73
CA LYS A 347 28.34 3.04 10.58
C LYS A 347 28.53 1.73 9.80
N TRP A 348 29.79 1.28 9.69
CA TRP A 348 30.13 0.04 9.00
C TRP A 348 29.82 -1.22 9.83
N SER A 349 29.57 -1.07 11.13
CA SER A 349 29.12 -2.14 12.03
C SER A 349 27.59 -2.28 12.08
N CYS A 350 26.83 -1.28 11.63
CA CYS A 350 25.37 -1.32 11.60
C CYS A 350 24.84 -2.33 10.56
N LEU A 351 23.62 -2.82 10.74
CA LEU A 351 22.97 -3.75 9.80
C LEU A 351 22.28 -3.00 8.65
N ILE A 352 21.79 -1.80 8.94
CA ILE A 352 21.18 -0.87 7.99
C ILE A 352 22.09 0.35 7.80
N ASP A 353 22.32 0.76 6.55
CA ASP A 353 23.13 1.94 6.23
C ASP A 353 22.35 3.27 6.40
N GLU A 354 23.05 4.40 6.28
CA GLU A 354 22.46 5.73 6.46
C GLU A 354 21.37 6.10 5.43
N ASN A 355 21.22 5.32 4.36
CA ASN A 355 20.21 5.48 3.32
C ASN A 355 19.08 4.45 3.46
N ARG A 356 19.00 3.72 4.57
CA ARG A 356 18.04 2.64 4.86
C ARG A 356 18.22 1.39 3.99
N ASN A 357 19.39 1.17 3.39
CA ASN A 357 19.67 -0.09 2.70
C ASN A 357 20.18 -1.15 3.68
N LYS A 358 19.71 -2.39 3.51
CA LYS A 358 20.19 -3.56 4.24
C LYS A 358 21.58 -3.96 3.76
N ARG A 359 22.54 -4.06 4.68
CA ARG A 359 23.90 -4.54 4.37
C ARG A 359 23.96 -6.07 4.29
N LYS A 360 25.08 -6.62 3.79
CA LYS A 360 25.33 -8.08 3.84
C LYS A 360 25.22 -8.66 5.25
N SER A 361 25.63 -7.90 6.27
CA SER A 361 25.49 -8.29 7.68
C SER A 361 24.03 -8.51 8.08
N PHE A 362 23.07 -7.74 7.54
CA PHE A 362 21.64 -7.93 7.80
C PHE A 362 21.16 -9.33 7.38
N TYR A 363 21.41 -9.70 6.13
CA TYR A 363 20.99 -11.01 5.60
C TYR A 363 21.70 -12.18 6.30
N ALA A 364 22.96 -11.98 6.67
CA ALA A 364 23.72 -12.97 7.44
C ALA A 364 23.19 -13.15 8.87
N TYR A 365 22.79 -12.05 9.52
CA TYR A 365 22.18 -12.09 10.85
C TYR A 365 20.80 -12.75 10.83
N LYS A 366 19.97 -12.41 9.83
CA LYS A 366 18.67 -13.04 9.60
C LYS A 366 18.80 -14.55 9.44
N THR A 367 19.70 -14.99 8.54
CA THR A 367 19.93 -16.43 8.32
C THR A 367 20.43 -17.12 9.59
N LEU A 368 21.30 -16.46 10.37
CA LEU A 368 21.76 -16.99 11.66
C LEU A 368 20.60 -17.21 12.63
N ILE A 369 19.73 -16.21 12.79
CA ILE A 369 18.55 -16.28 13.67
C ILE A 369 17.64 -17.43 13.24
N GLU A 370 17.28 -17.49 11.95
CA GLU A 370 16.43 -18.54 11.39
C GLU A 370 16.97 -19.95 11.65
N LYS A 371 18.30 -20.13 11.63
CA LYS A 371 18.93 -21.44 11.77
C LYS A 371 19.14 -21.88 13.21
N ILE A 372 19.44 -20.98 14.14
CA ILE A 372 19.86 -21.39 15.49
C ILE A 372 19.13 -20.72 16.66
N ASP A 373 18.20 -19.79 16.43
CA ASP A 373 17.47 -19.19 17.55
C ASP A 373 16.58 -20.21 18.27
N GLY A 374 16.43 -20.04 19.58
CA GLY A 374 15.71 -20.99 20.44
C GLY A 374 16.42 -22.32 20.66
N PHE A 375 17.74 -22.40 20.44
CA PHE A 375 18.52 -23.60 20.74
C PHE A 375 18.47 -23.98 22.24
N GLU A 376 18.38 -25.28 22.51
CA GLU A 376 18.37 -25.87 23.85
C GLU A 376 19.80 -26.13 24.36
N SER A 377 20.71 -26.47 23.45
CA SER A 377 22.11 -26.74 23.75
C SER A 377 23.00 -26.49 22.55
N ALA A 378 24.24 -26.05 22.79
CA ALA A 378 25.27 -25.89 21.79
C ALA A 378 26.56 -26.63 22.21
N GLU A 379 27.17 -27.39 21.30
CA GLU A 379 28.39 -28.15 21.56
C GLU A 379 29.44 -27.88 20.47
N ILE A 380 30.63 -27.46 20.89
CA ILE A 380 31.76 -27.25 19.99
C ILE A 380 32.40 -28.60 19.66
N LYS A 381 32.32 -29.01 18.40
CA LYS A 381 32.84 -30.30 17.91
C LYS A 381 34.28 -30.22 17.42
N SER A 382 34.66 -29.08 16.85
CA SER A 382 36.03 -28.83 16.37
C SER A 382 36.37 -27.36 16.48
N THR A 383 37.64 -27.07 16.80
CA THR A 383 38.24 -25.73 16.77
C THR A 383 39.61 -25.81 16.10
N GLY A 384 39.95 -24.85 15.24
CA GLY A 384 41.22 -24.83 14.51
C GLY A 384 41.05 -24.24 13.11
N ASP A 385 41.69 -24.86 12.11
CA ASP A 385 41.52 -24.47 10.70
C ASP A 385 40.07 -24.70 10.24
N LEU A 386 39.44 -25.81 10.67
CA LEU A 386 38.02 -26.11 10.48
C LEU A 386 37.31 -26.11 11.83
N ASN A 387 36.30 -25.25 11.97
CA ASN A 387 35.52 -25.10 13.18
C ASN A 387 34.10 -25.63 12.94
N LEU A 388 33.52 -26.30 13.92
CA LEU A 388 32.20 -26.90 13.84
C LEU A 388 31.50 -26.81 15.19
N VAL A 389 30.29 -26.25 15.21
CA VAL A 389 29.41 -26.20 16.39
C VAL A 389 28.11 -26.88 16.05
N GLU A 390 27.66 -27.79 16.91
CA GLU A 390 26.34 -28.44 16.85
C GLU A 390 25.37 -27.69 17.76
N PHE A 391 24.27 -27.21 17.20
CA PHE A 391 23.12 -26.69 17.95
C PHE A 391 21.99 -27.70 17.92
N ASN A 392 21.35 -27.91 19.07
CA ASN A 392 20.07 -28.61 19.17
C ASN A 392 18.95 -27.56 19.25
N VAL A 393 18.18 -27.43 18.18
CA VAL A 393 17.10 -26.45 18.02
C VAL A 393 15.79 -27.20 17.95
N LYS A 394 14.97 -27.14 19.01
CA LYS A 394 13.67 -27.83 19.08
C LYS A 394 13.75 -29.33 18.69
N GLY A 395 14.80 -30.01 19.13
CA GLY A 395 15.07 -31.42 18.81
C GLY A 395 15.73 -31.69 17.45
N ARG A 396 15.98 -30.67 16.63
CA ARG A 396 16.71 -30.76 15.34
C ARG A 396 18.19 -30.41 15.54
N LYS A 397 19.08 -31.15 14.88
CA LYS A 397 20.51 -30.83 14.87
C LYS A 397 20.85 -29.90 13.72
N VAL A 398 21.39 -28.73 14.06
CA VAL A 398 21.91 -27.75 13.10
C VAL A 398 23.39 -27.60 13.34
N PHE A 399 24.22 -27.87 12.34
CA PHE A 399 25.66 -27.65 12.46
C PHE A 399 26.06 -26.35 11.77
N VAL A 400 26.87 -25.53 12.44
CA VAL A 400 27.48 -24.34 11.86
C VAL A 400 28.97 -24.60 11.69
N ALA A 401 29.44 -24.56 10.45
CA ALA A 401 30.82 -24.86 10.09
C ALA A 401 31.49 -23.64 9.45
N TRP A 402 32.72 -23.33 9.85
CA TRP A 402 33.49 -22.26 9.22
C TRP A 402 35.01 -22.50 9.23
N GLY A 403 35.71 -21.81 8.33
CA GLY A 403 37.17 -21.91 8.15
C GLY A 403 37.53 -22.74 6.93
N SER A 404 38.62 -23.49 7.01
CA SER A 404 39.22 -24.21 5.88
C SER A 404 39.45 -25.69 6.22
N GLY A 405 38.85 -26.60 5.44
CA GLY A 405 38.98 -28.05 5.63
C GLY A 405 37.86 -28.89 5.01
N GLU A 406 38.01 -30.22 5.06
CA GLU A 406 37.02 -31.18 4.56
C GLU A 406 36.13 -31.67 5.72
N LEU A 407 34.79 -31.63 5.55
CA LEU A 407 33.86 -31.99 6.64
C LEU A 407 33.69 -33.49 6.86
N LYS A 408 34.13 -34.32 5.91
CA LYS A 408 34.03 -35.79 5.95
C LYS A 408 34.71 -36.46 7.14
N GLU A 409 35.61 -35.75 7.83
CA GLU A 409 36.29 -36.25 9.03
C GLU A 409 35.49 -35.99 10.32
N LEU A 410 34.45 -35.14 10.24
CA LEU A 410 33.63 -34.71 11.39
C LEU A 410 32.15 -35.11 11.25
N LEU A 411 31.65 -35.22 10.03
CA LEU A 411 30.26 -35.56 9.72
C LEU A 411 30.19 -36.66 8.66
N GLU A 412 29.15 -37.48 8.72
CA GLU A 412 28.82 -38.51 7.73
C GLU A 412 27.35 -38.32 7.31
N GLY A 413 27.00 -38.69 6.07
CA GLY A 413 25.64 -38.59 5.55
C GLY A 413 25.41 -37.40 4.61
N LYS A 414 24.14 -37.11 4.35
CA LYS A 414 23.69 -36.13 3.36
C LYS A 414 23.01 -34.96 4.05
N PHE A 415 23.39 -33.76 3.66
CA PHE A 415 23.00 -32.53 4.33
C PHE A 415 22.39 -31.54 3.34
N ILE A 416 21.38 -30.80 3.82
CA ILE A 416 21.01 -29.50 3.27
C ILE A 416 22.07 -28.52 3.76
N VAL A 417 22.84 -27.97 2.81
CA VAL A 417 23.90 -27.00 3.03
C VAL A 417 23.37 -25.63 2.66
N THR A 418 23.20 -24.78 3.66
CA THR A 418 22.78 -23.38 3.49
C THR A 418 24.00 -22.46 3.66
N ASP A 419 24.23 -21.54 2.73
CA ASP A 419 25.28 -20.51 2.89
C ASP A 419 24.87 -19.43 3.91
N MET A 420 25.76 -18.47 4.18
CA MET A 420 25.47 -17.42 5.16
C MET A 420 24.31 -16.49 4.78
N TYR A 421 23.79 -16.55 3.55
CA TYR A 421 22.74 -15.67 3.02
C TYR A 421 21.44 -16.42 2.69
N GLY A 422 21.33 -17.70 3.06
CA GLY A 422 20.10 -18.49 2.91
C GLY A 422 20.03 -19.39 1.67
N ASN A 423 21.03 -19.38 0.78
CA ASN A 423 20.99 -20.24 -0.41
C ASN A 423 21.31 -21.67 -0.03
N SER A 424 20.38 -22.59 -0.35
CA SER A 424 20.47 -23.99 0.06
C SER A 424 20.75 -24.93 -1.09
N SER A 425 21.59 -25.93 -0.85
CA SER A 425 21.89 -27.00 -1.79
C SER A 425 22.11 -28.31 -1.04
N GLU A 426 21.77 -29.44 -1.64
CA GLU A 426 21.97 -30.74 -1.01
C GLU A 426 23.34 -31.31 -1.38
N LYS A 427 24.14 -31.72 -0.39
CA LYS A 427 25.48 -32.29 -0.59
C LYS A 427 25.75 -33.43 0.38
N ASN A 428 26.56 -34.40 -0.04
CA ASN A 428 27.10 -35.39 0.90
C ASN A 428 28.26 -34.78 1.70
N ALA A 429 28.46 -35.21 2.95
CA ALA A 429 29.54 -34.69 3.81
C ALA A 429 30.94 -34.80 3.18
N ASP A 430 31.18 -35.80 2.32
CA ASP A 430 32.44 -36.00 1.59
C ASP A 430 32.65 -35.07 0.39
N GLU A 431 31.61 -34.36 -0.03
CA GLU A 431 31.63 -33.36 -1.10
C GLU A 431 31.83 -31.93 -0.56
N ILE A 432 31.78 -31.73 0.77
CA ILE A 432 31.83 -30.38 1.38
C ILE A 432 33.26 -30.05 1.81
N ILE A 433 33.86 -29.11 1.09
CA ILE A 433 35.19 -28.56 1.34
C ILE A 433 35.03 -27.06 1.58
N LEU A 434 35.38 -26.60 2.78
CA LEU A 434 35.35 -25.18 3.12
C LEU A 434 36.71 -24.53 2.82
N ASN A 435 36.64 -23.28 2.35
CA ASN A 435 37.81 -22.46 2.07
C ASN A 435 37.53 -21.01 2.51
N GLU A 436 37.63 -20.77 3.82
CA GLU A 436 37.27 -19.50 4.48
C GLU A 436 35.79 -19.10 4.31
N GLU A 437 34.91 -20.09 4.22
CA GLU A 437 33.45 -19.92 4.10
C GLU A 437 32.76 -20.28 5.42
N LEU A 438 31.51 -19.85 5.58
CA LEU A 438 30.62 -20.24 6.68
C LEU A 438 29.33 -20.81 6.12
N ILE A 439 28.92 -21.97 6.64
CA ILE A 439 27.72 -22.69 6.20
C ILE A 439 26.93 -23.25 7.39
N TYR A 440 25.64 -23.47 7.16
CA TYR A 440 24.72 -24.22 8.01
C TYR A 440 24.41 -25.57 7.38
N LEU A 441 24.29 -26.60 8.22
CA LEU A 441 24.07 -27.99 7.79
C LEU A 441 22.92 -28.61 8.59
N GLU A 442 21.93 -29.13 7.87
CA GLU A 442 20.77 -29.85 8.41
C GLU A 442 20.63 -31.20 7.69
N SER A 443 20.13 -32.25 8.36
CA SER A 443 19.95 -33.57 7.72
C SER A 443 18.97 -33.48 6.54
N SER A 444 19.29 -34.08 5.39
CA SER A 444 18.43 -34.02 4.19
C SER A 444 17.45 -35.19 4.05
N GLN A 445 17.43 -36.11 5.03
CA GLN A 445 16.67 -37.36 4.92
C GLN A 445 15.23 -37.19 5.41
N LYS A 446 14.29 -37.07 4.47
CA LYS A 446 12.84 -36.96 4.76
C LYS A 446 12.36 -38.11 5.65
N GLY A 447 11.84 -37.79 6.83
CA GLY A 447 11.35 -38.76 7.82
C GLY A 447 12.36 -39.14 8.94
N ASP A 448 13.59 -38.65 8.90
CA ASP A 448 14.59 -38.82 9.97
C ASP A 448 14.36 -37.75 11.06
N LEU A 449 13.32 -37.96 11.86
CA LEU A 449 12.88 -37.01 12.89
C LEU A 449 13.77 -36.98 14.12
N ASN A 450 14.63 -37.99 14.30
CA ASN A 450 15.56 -38.07 15.42
C ASN A 450 17.00 -37.65 15.02
N GLY A 451 17.26 -37.45 13.73
CA GLY A 451 18.53 -36.96 13.19
C GLY A 451 19.68 -37.96 13.33
N ASP A 452 19.38 -39.26 13.32
CA ASP A 452 20.36 -40.35 13.39
C ASP A 452 20.81 -40.85 12.00
N GLY A 453 20.21 -40.33 10.93
CA GLY A 453 20.49 -40.72 9.54
C GLY A 453 19.77 -42.01 9.11
N GLU A 454 18.88 -42.58 9.93
CA GLU A 454 18.10 -43.77 9.61
C GLU A 454 16.60 -43.53 9.83
N VAL A 455 15.81 -43.49 8.76
CA VAL A 455 14.33 -43.42 8.89
C VAL A 455 13.78 -44.77 9.36
N ASN A 456 13.45 -44.87 10.64
CA ASN A 456 13.10 -46.11 11.30
C ASN A 456 12.00 -45.95 12.36
N VAL A 457 11.73 -47.02 13.11
CA VAL A 457 10.63 -47.03 14.09
C VAL A 457 10.83 -46.00 15.22
N LEU A 458 12.07 -45.57 15.47
CA LEU A 458 12.40 -44.55 16.45
C LEU A 458 11.93 -43.15 16.02
N ASP A 459 11.91 -42.87 14.72
CA ASP A 459 11.33 -41.64 14.15
C ASP A 459 9.81 -41.66 14.26
N LEU A 460 9.21 -42.84 14.07
CA LEU A 460 7.79 -43.07 14.31
C LEU A 460 7.40 -42.80 15.76
N VAL A 461 8.21 -43.27 16.71
CA VAL A 461 8.02 -42.98 18.14
C VAL A 461 8.19 -41.49 18.42
N THR A 462 9.12 -40.83 17.73
CA THR A 462 9.33 -39.39 17.83
C THR A 462 8.11 -38.62 17.34
N LEU A 463 7.58 -38.94 16.16
CA LEU A 463 6.38 -38.33 15.58
C LEU A 463 5.14 -38.53 16.45
N VAL A 464 4.93 -39.72 17.00
CA VAL A 464 3.82 -39.98 17.93
C VAL A 464 3.92 -39.10 19.18
N ASN A 465 5.13 -38.90 19.71
CA ASN A 465 5.29 -38.02 20.87
C ASN A 465 5.06 -36.54 20.50
N ILE A 466 5.36 -36.14 19.26
CA ILE A 466 5.04 -34.80 18.74
C ILE A 466 3.52 -34.61 18.64
N ILE A 467 2.82 -35.51 17.97
CA ILE A 467 1.34 -35.44 17.80
C ILE A 467 0.60 -35.49 19.14
N LEU A 468 1.12 -36.24 20.12
CA LEU A 468 0.52 -36.32 21.45
C LEU A 468 0.86 -35.12 22.35
N GLY A 469 1.58 -34.12 21.84
CA GLY A 469 2.01 -32.94 22.61
C GLY A 469 2.97 -33.30 23.75
N LYS A 470 3.68 -34.42 23.64
CA LYS A 470 4.64 -34.90 24.65
C LYS A 470 6.09 -34.52 24.33
N LYS A 471 6.34 -34.06 23.11
CA LYS A 471 7.63 -33.59 22.59
C LYS A 471 7.34 -32.47 21.59
N GLU A 472 8.09 -31.39 21.59
CA GLU A 472 7.98 -30.37 20.54
C GLU A 472 8.85 -30.77 19.33
N GLY A 473 8.45 -30.38 18.12
CA GLY A 473 9.17 -30.66 16.88
C GLY A 473 8.30 -30.51 15.64
N GLU A 474 8.92 -30.33 14.47
CA GLU A 474 8.24 -30.35 13.17
C GLU A 474 8.00 -31.81 12.77
N GLY A 475 6.73 -32.17 12.55
CA GLY A 475 6.34 -33.53 12.19
C GLY A 475 5.47 -33.61 10.94
N ASP A 476 5.39 -32.53 10.17
CA ASP A 476 4.71 -32.46 8.88
C ASP A 476 5.54 -33.20 7.81
N ILE A 477 5.30 -34.50 7.68
CA ILE A 477 5.99 -35.37 6.73
C ILE A 477 5.31 -35.31 5.36
N ASN A 478 4.00 -35.08 5.31
CA ASN A 478 3.24 -35.05 4.06
C ASN A 478 3.28 -33.66 3.37
N GLY A 479 3.57 -32.58 4.10
CA GLY A 479 3.73 -31.22 3.60
C GLY A 479 2.43 -30.40 3.60
N ASP A 480 1.44 -30.79 4.41
CA ASP A 480 0.10 -30.18 4.44
C ASP A 480 -0.03 -29.01 5.44
N GLY A 481 1.07 -28.66 6.11
CA GLY A 481 1.15 -27.60 7.11
C GLY A 481 0.60 -28.01 8.48
N ARG A 482 0.26 -29.29 8.70
CA ARG A 482 -0.21 -29.83 9.98
C ARG A 482 0.68 -30.99 10.42
N THR A 483 0.70 -31.24 11.73
CA THR A 483 1.38 -32.43 12.29
C THR A 483 0.33 -33.30 12.96
N ASP A 484 -0.15 -34.31 12.23
CA ASP A 484 -1.25 -35.16 12.65
C ASP A 484 -1.08 -36.63 12.24
N ALA A 485 -2.17 -37.40 12.31
CA ALA A 485 -2.12 -38.84 12.05
C ALA A 485 -1.81 -39.18 10.58
N LEU A 486 -1.95 -38.24 9.65
CA LEU A 486 -1.60 -38.40 8.24
C LEU A 486 -0.07 -38.45 8.04
N ASP A 487 0.68 -37.69 8.84
CA ASP A 487 2.15 -37.76 8.86
C ASP A 487 2.68 -39.11 9.35
N LEU A 488 1.97 -39.72 10.31
CA LEU A 488 2.29 -41.08 10.75
C LEU A 488 2.10 -42.08 9.63
N ALA A 489 1.05 -41.91 8.81
CA ALA A 489 0.80 -42.79 7.68
C ALA A 489 1.91 -42.64 6.62
N GLU A 490 2.34 -41.41 6.34
CA GLU A 490 3.43 -41.14 5.39
C GLU A 490 4.78 -41.68 5.91
N LEU A 491 5.10 -41.45 7.18
CA LEU A 491 6.32 -42.00 7.78
C LEU A 491 6.33 -43.54 7.82
N ILE A 492 5.17 -44.17 8.07
CA ILE A 492 5.01 -45.64 7.96
C ILE A 492 5.23 -46.11 6.51
N ASN A 493 4.71 -45.39 5.52
CA ASN A 493 4.89 -45.73 4.11
C ASN A 493 6.37 -45.65 3.70
N ILE A 494 7.09 -44.62 4.17
CA ILE A 494 8.55 -44.45 3.97
C ILE A 494 9.30 -45.64 4.61
N ILE A 495 8.96 -46.03 5.84
CA ILE A 495 9.60 -47.16 6.55
C ILE A 495 9.29 -48.52 5.89
N LEU A 496 8.08 -48.69 5.34
CA LEU A 496 7.63 -49.94 4.71
C LEU A 496 7.99 -50.04 3.22
N GLY A 497 8.49 -48.95 2.60
CA GLY A 497 8.86 -48.90 1.18
C GLY A 497 7.68 -49.10 0.23
N LEU A 498 6.48 -48.62 0.60
CA LEU A 498 5.27 -48.71 -0.22
C LEU A 498 5.18 -47.51 -1.17
N PRO A 499 4.74 -47.68 -2.44
CA PRO A 499 4.53 -46.57 -3.34
C PRO A 499 3.36 -45.69 -2.86
N PRO A 500 3.45 -44.36 -2.95
CA PRO A 500 2.41 -43.46 -2.44
C PRO A 500 1.11 -43.58 -3.26
N GLU A 501 -0.04 -43.58 -2.58
CA GLU A 501 -1.38 -43.53 -3.20
C GLU A 501 -1.64 -42.11 -3.71
N GLU A 502 -2.06 -41.97 -4.98
CA GLU A 502 -2.44 -40.69 -5.60
C GLU A 502 -3.66 -40.09 -4.87
N GLN A 503 -3.43 -39.03 -4.11
CA GLN A 503 -4.45 -38.05 -3.71
C GLN A 503 -4.01 -36.66 -4.15
N ILE A 504 -5.02 -35.89 -4.57
CA ILE A 504 -4.95 -34.61 -5.27
C ILE A 504 -4.43 -33.54 -4.31
N GLU A 505 -3.35 -32.85 -4.69
CA GLU A 505 -2.80 -31.72 -3.94
C GLU A 505 -2.47 -30.56 -4.88
N GLU A 506 -2.90 -29.37 -4.43
CA GLU A 506 -2.74 -28.04 -5.01
C GLU A 506 -1.28 -27.57 -4.96
N LYS A 507 -0.82 -26.86 -6.00
CA LYS A 507 0.42 -26.05 -6.03
C LYS A 507 0.27 -24.98 -7.14
N PRO A 508 1.06 -23.88 -7.20
CA PRO A 508 2.29 -23.55 -6.44
C PRO A 508 2.40 -22.08 -5.96
N GLU A 509 3.35 -21.79 -5.06
CA GLU A 509 3.96 -20.44 -4.99
C GLU A 509 5.43 -20.50 -5.44
N GLU A 510 5.74 -19.83 -6.54
CA GLU A 510 7.09 -19.48 -6.98
C GLU A 510 7.46 -18.09 -6.45
N GLN A 511 8.69 -17.95 -5.96
CA GLN A 511 9.28 -16.69 -5.51
C GLN A 511 9.42 -15.67 -6.66
N PRO A 512 9.21 -14.35 -6.42
CA PRO A 512 9.51 -13.34 -7.43
C PRO A 512 11.02 -13.12 -7.54
N GLY A 513 11.59 -13.50 -8.69
CA GLY A 513 12.95 -13.17 -9.09
C GLY A 513 13.09 -11.72 -9.59
N GLU A 514 14.29 -11.16 -9.43
CA GLU A 514 14.87 -9.96 -10.06
C GLU A 514 13.94 -9.07 -10.90
N VAL A 515 13.68 -7.85 -10.41
CA VAL A 515 13.13 -6.73 -11.20
C VAL A 515 14.07 -6.44 -12.38
N ARG A 516 13.56 -6.60 -13.61
CA ARG A 516 14.21 -6.18 -14.86
C ARG A 516 13.50 -4.94 -15.39
N GLU A 517 14.21 -3.82 -15.53
CA GLU A 517 13.66 -2.52 -15.97
C GLU A 517 12.70 -2.65 -17.18
N GLY A 518 11.45 -2.20 -17.01
CA GLY A 518 10.48 -1.94 -18.08
C GLY A 518 9.64 -3.10 -18.61
N LYS A 519 9.75 -4.34 -18.09
CA LYS A 519 8.93 -5.48 -18.56
C LYS A 519 7.77 -5.81 -17.60
N PRO A 520 6.60 -6.27 -18.11
CA PRO A 520 5.48 -6.66 -17.25
C PRO A 520 5.78 -7.92 -16.44
N TYR A 521 5.15 -8.03 -15.28
CA TYR A 521 5.02 -9.29 -14.55
C TYR A 521 3.88 -10.13 -15.16
N VAL A 522 3.99 -11.46 -15.14
CA VAL A 522 3.01 -12.38 -15.76
C VAL A 522 2.46 -13.31 -14.69
N ILE A 523 1.13 -13.32 -14.56
CA ILE A 523 0.36 -14.23 -13.70
C ILE A 523 -0.32 -15.26 -14.60
N GLN A 524 -0.08 -16.54 -14.34
CA GLN A 524 -0.85 -17.63 -14.94
C GLN A 524 -1.98 -18.02 -14.00
N LEU A 525 -3.18 -18.18 -14.52
CA LEU A 525 -4.35 -18.55 -13.75
C LEU A 525 -4.86 -19.92 -14.19
N GLU A 526 -5.26 -20.73 -13.21
CA GLU A 526 -6.14 -21.86 -13.49
C GLU A 526 -7.53 -21.31 -13.80
N SER A 527 -7.99 -21.59 -15.02
CA SER A 527 -9.27 -21.14 -15.56
C SER A 527 -9.94 -22.30 -16.30
N GLU A 528 -11.26 -22.40 -16.16
CA GLU A 528 -12.10 -23.30 -16.94
C GLU A 528 -13.30 -22.49 -17.42
N TYR A 529 -13.55 -22.51 -18.72
CA TYR A 529 -14.72 -21.87 -19.32
C TYR A 529 -15.15 -22.58 -20.61
N LYS A 530 -16.42 -22.47 -20.96
CA LYS A 530 -16.93 -22.97 -22.25
C LYS A 530 -16.28 -22.20 -23.40
N MET A 531 -15.70 -22.92 -24.36
CA MET A 531 -15.16 -22.33 -25.60
C MET A 531 -16.28 -22.07 -26.61
N ALA A 532 -16.16 -20.96 -27.34
CA ALA A 532 -17.11 -20.59 -28.38
C ALA A 532 -17.00 -21.48 -29.62
N GLU A 533 -18.14 -21.67 -30.31
CA GLU A 533 -18.14 -22.18 -31.68
C GLU A 533 -17.85 -21.03 -32.66
N ASP A 534 -17.83 -21.26 -33.97
CA ASP A 534 -17.66 -20.17 -34.94
C ASP A 534 -18.95 -19.32 -34.99
N GLY A 535 -18.80 -17.99 -34.91
CA GLY A 535 -19.89 -17.03 -35.12
C GLY A 535 -20.24 -16.87 -36.60
N ASP A 536 -21.33 -16.16 -36.92
CA ASP A 536 -21.66 -15.81 -38.31
C ASP A 536 -21.30 -14.36 -38.69
N GLY A 537 -21.03 -13.52 -37.69
CA GLY A 537 -20.64 -12.13 -37.86
C GLY A 537 -21.77 -11.25 -38.43
N ILE A 538 -23.03 -11.67 -38.31
CA ILE A 538 -24.20 -11.00 -38.89
C ILE A 538 -25.01 -10.30 -37.80
N PHE A 539 -24.95 -8.97 -37.82
CA PHE A 539 -25.60 -8.14 -36.81
C PHE A 539 -26.95 -7.58 -37.27
N LYS A 540 -27.85 -7.36 -36.32
CA LYS A 540 -29.13 -6.66 -36.52
C LYS A 540 -29.36 -5.62 -35.43
N SER A 541 -30.18 -4.60 -35.73
CA SER A 541 -30.48 -3.58 -34.72
C SER A 541 -31.24 -4.17 -33.53
N GLY A 542 -30.92 -3.72 -32.33
CA GLY A 542 -31.51 -4.20 -31.07
C GLY A 542 -31.16 -5.66 -30.73
N GLN A 543 -30.02 -6.16 -31.21
CA GLN A 543 -29.55 -7.51 -30.88
C GLN A 543 -29.10 -7.61 -29.41
N ASP A 544 -29.47 -8.70 -28.76
CA ASP A 544 -28.95 -9.11 -27.46
C ASP A 544 -27.47 -9.49 -27.56
N ALA A 545 -26.68 -9.08 -26.58
CA ALA A 545 -25.34 -9.63 -26.39
C ALA A 545 -25.39 -11.12 -26.02
N ASP A 546 -24.41 -11.89 -26.48
CA ASP A 546 -24.32 -13.32 -26.20
C ASP A 546 -23.87 -13.56 -24.75
N ILE A 547 -22.82 -12.84 -24.35
CA ILE A 547 -22.16 -12.93 -23.05
C ILE A 547 -21.70 -11.55 -22.57
N VAL A 548 -21.39 -11.46 -21.28
CA VAL A 548 -20.71 -10.31 -20.67
C VAL A 548 -19.52 -10.77 -19.85
N LEU A 549 -18.33 -10.26 -20.15
CA LEU A 549 -17.13 -10.40 -19.32
C LEU A 549 -16.94 -9.15 -18.47
N SER A 550 -16.11 -9.23 -17.43
CA SER A 550 -15.98 -8.18 -16.41
C SER A 550 -17.34 -7.85 -15.76
N TRP A 551 -18.20 -8.88 -15.69
CA TRP A 551 -19.45 -8.98 -14.94
C TRP A 551 -19.79 -10.48 -14.82
N PHE A 552 -20.67 -10.88 -13.91
CA PHE A 552 -21.00 -12.30 -13.70
C PHE A 552 -22.00 -12.81 -14.73
N ASP A 553 -23.13 -12.12 -14.91
CA ASP A 553 -24.14 -12.39 -15.93
C ASP A 553 -25.10 -11.21 -16.06
N PHE A 554 -25.99 -11.26 -17.06
CA PHE A 554 -27.07 -10.30 -17.20
C PHE A 554 -28.14 -10.51 -16.11
N ASN A 555 -28.57 -9.42 -15.45
CA ASN A 555 -29.53 -9.47 -14.34
C ASN A 555 -29.04 -10.33 -13.15
N TYR A 556 -27.74 -10.40 -12.90
CA TYR A 556 -27.18 -11.16 -11.80
C TYR A 556 -26.17 -10.35 -10.98
N ALA A 557 -26.34 -10.39 -9.66
CA ALA A 557 -25.45 -9.87 -8.64
C ALA A 557 -25.54 -10.79 -7.39
N GLU A 558 -24.75 -10.46 -6.38
CA GLU A 558 -24.80 -11.14 -5.08
C GLU A 558 -24.86 -10.11 -3.94
N PRO A 559 -25.36 -10.45 -2.74
CA PRO A 559 -25.57 -9.48 -1.66
C PRO A 559 -24.30 -8.71 -1.26
N LEU A 560 -23.14 -9.37 -1.29
CA LEU A 560 -21.84 -8.84 -0.88
C LEU A 560 -20.89 -8.57 -2.06
N VAL A 561 -21.40 -8.54 -3.29
CA VAL A 561 -20.59 -8.14 -4.45
C VAL A 561 -21.08 -6.80 -4.96
N PHE A 562 -20.38 -5.76 -4.53
CA PHE A 562 -20.69 -4.40 -4.95
C PHE A 562 -20.04 -4.12 -6.30
N ASN A 563 -20.72 -3.32 -7.11
CA ASN A 563 -20.19 -2.85 -8.37
C ASN A 563 -20.19 -1.33 -8.38
N HIS A 564 -19.02 -0.78 -8.04
CA HIS A 564 -18.73 0.63 -7.87
C HIS A 564 -19.65 1.30 -6.84
N PRO A 565 -19.52 0.91 -5.55
CA PRO A 565 -20.34 1.49 -4.49
C PRO A 565 -20.00 2.97 -4.29
N MET A 566 -21.03 3.82 -4.16
CA MET A 566 -20.88 5.27 -4.05
C MET A 566 -21.47 5.80 -2.74
N GLY A 567 -22.52 6.60 -2.78
CA GLY A 567 -23.05 7.28 -1.60
C GLY A 567 -23.41 6.33 -0.46
N ILE A 568 -23.04 6.74 0.76
CA ILE A 568 -23.25 6.00 1.99
C ILE A 568 -23.94 6.90 3.02
N ALA A 569 -24.89 6.37 3.76
CA ALA A 569 -25.65 7.13 4.77
C ALA A 569 -25.96 6.31 6.01
N SER A 570 -26.19 7.00 7.14
CA SER A 570 -26.61 6.38 8.39
C SER A 570 -27.50 7.29 9.21
N ASP A 571 -28.39 6.69 10.00
CA ASP A 571 -29.23 7.35 10.99
C ASP A 571 -28.68 7.22 12.43
N GLY A 572 -27.45 6.71 12.60
CA GLY A 572 -26.90 6.36 13.92
C GLY A 572 -27.00 4.87 14.27
N LYS A 573 -27.90 4.14 13.61
CA LYS A 573 -28.19 2.72 13.89
C LYS A 573 -28.02 1.84 12.64
N ARG A 574 -28.41 2.36 11.48
CA ARG A 574 -28.54 1.62 10.22
C ARG A 574 -27.53 2.16 9.21
N LEU A 575 -27.09 1.30 8.29
CA LEU A 575 -26.19 1.68 7.20
C LEU A 575 -26.92 1.51 5.87
N LEU A 576 -26.81 2.49 4.98
CA LEU A 576 -27.35 2.43 3.63
C LEU A 576 -26.22 2.69 2.63
N LEU A 577 -26.15 1.90 1.57
CA LEU A 577 -25.13 1.97 0.54
C LEU A 577 -25.77 2.01 -0.86
N ALA A 578 -25.37 2.96 -1.68
CA ALA A 578 -25.68 2.96 -3.10
C ALA A 578 -24.71 2.02 -3.84
N ASP A 579 -25.21 0.85 -4.25
CA ASP A 579 -24.48 -0.12 -5.06
C ASP A 579 -24.80 0.15 -6.54
N THR A 580 -24.11 1.17 -7.06
CA THR A 580 -24.55 1.97 -8.20
C THR A 580 -24.73 1.17 -9.49
N ARG A 581 -23.72 0.40 -9.92
CA ARG A 581 -23.80 -0.34 -11.19
C ARG A 581 -24.68 -1.60 -11.07
N ASN A 582 -25.02 -2.01 -9.85
CA ASN A 582 -26.05 -3.04 -9.60
C ASN A 582 -27.47 -2.46 -9.47
N ASN A 583 -27.66 -1.16 -9.71
CA ASN A 583 -28.97 -0.49 -9.74
C ASN A 583 -29.79 -0.69 -8.45
N ARG A 584 -29.15 -0.61 -7.29
CA ARG A 584 -29.80 -0.89 -6.00
C ARG A 584 -29.24 -0.08 -4.83
N ILE A 585 -30.06 0.05 -3.77
CA ILE A 585 -29.62 0.52 -2.46
C ILE A 585 -29.65 -0.66 -1.49
N LEU A 586 -28.52 -0.95 -0.84
CA LEU A 586 -28.38 -1.98 0.19
C LEU A 586 -28.54 -1.37 1.57
N ILE A 587 -29.18 -2.10 2.48
CA ILE A 587 -29.56 -1.60 3.80
C ILE A 587 -29.22 -2.63 4.87
N TRP A 588 -28.48 -2.21 5.88
CA TRP A 588 -28.27 -2.95 7.13
C TRP A 588 -29.07 -2.31 8.26
N ASN A 589 -29.83 -3.11 9.00
CA ASN A 589 -30.66 -2.70 10.13
C ASN A 589 -29.83 -2.41 11.40
N GLU A 590 -28.57 -2.86 11.41
CA GLU A 590 -27.54 -2.59 12.39
C GLU A 590 -26.25 -2.15 11.68
N LEU A 591 -25.33 -1.54 12.41
CA LEU A 591 -24.04 -1.11 11.85
C LEU A 591 -23.09 -2.31 11.73
N PRO A 592 -22.77 -2.79 10.51
CA PRO A 592 -21.91 -3.95 10.33
C PRO A 592 -20.45 -3.65 10.72
N VAL A 593 -19.71 -4.65 11.22
CA VAL A 593 -18.29 -4.53 11.59
C VAL A 593 -17.40 -5.55 10.87
N GLY A 594 -17.91 -6.10 9.78
CA GLY A 594 -17.24 -7.06 8.92
C GLY A 594 -18.09 -7.35 7.69
N ASN A 595 -17.72 -8.39 6.94
CA ASN A 595 -18.34 -8.76 5.67
C ASN A 595 -19.73 -9.43 5.86
N GLU A 596 -20.69 -8.67 6.39
CA GLU A 596 -22.04 -9.11 6.75
C GLU A 596 -23.05 -8.74 5.66
N GLU A 597 -23.95 -9.67 5.30
CA GLU A 597 -24.98 -9.42 4.28
C GLU A 597 -26.00 -8.34 4.71
N PRO A 598 -26.52 -7.52 3.77
CA PRO A 598 -27.58 -6.55 4.04
C PRO A 598 -28.93 -7.20 4.33
N ASP A 599 -29.76 -6.52 5.11
CA ASP A 599 -31.11 -6.97 5.49
C ASP A 599 -32.19 -6.67 4.45
N LEU A 600 -32.06 -5.54 3.74
CA LEU A 600 -33.03 -5.05 2.77
C LEU A 600 -32.37 -4.48 1.52
N VAL A 601 -33.09 -4.55 0.40
CA VAL A 601 -32.69 -3.92 -0.86
C VAL A 601 -33.82 -3.10 -1.49
N LEU A 602 -33.50 -1.89 -1.93
CA LEU A 602 -34.39 -1.04 -2.73
C LEU A 602 -33.92 -0.98 -4.19
N GLY A 603 -34.85 -0.71 -5.10
CA GLY A 603 -34.60 -0.72 -6.55
C GLY A 603 -34.64 -2.11 -7.18
N GLN A 604 -34.58 -3.18 -6.38
CA GLN A 604 -34.64 -4.58 -6.81
C GLN A 604 -35.57 -5.40 -5.91
N ASN A 605 -36.09 -6.51 -6.43
CA ASN A 605 -36.98 -7.41 -5.68
C ASN A 605 -36.23 -8.32 -4.69
N ASP A 606 -34.94 -8.55 -4.95
CA ASP A 606 -34.03 -9.43 -4.23
C ASP A 606 -32.58 -8.94 -4.40
N PHE A 607 -31.65 -9.58 -3.69
CA PHE A 607 -30.23 -9.25 -3.74
C PHE A 607 -29.50 -9.82 -4.96
N TYR A 608 -30.19 -10.55 -5.85
CA TYR A 608 -29.54 -11.23 -6.98
C TYR A 608 -29.86 -10.55 -8.31
N SER A 609 -30.95 -9.80 -8.39
CA SER A 609 -31.31 -9.02 -9.58
C SER A 609 -30.58 -7.68 -9.59
N ASN A 610 -30.22 -7.20 -10.78
CA ASN A 610 -29.56 -5.90 -10.94
C ASN A 610 -30.03 -5.09 -12.17
N LEU A 611 -31.13 -5.48 -12.83
CA LEU A 611 -31.61 -4.75 -14.01
C LEU A 611 -32.02 -3.30 -13.68
N PRO A 612 -31.61 -2.32 -14.50
CA PRO A 612 -32.09 -0.95 -14.39
C PRO A 612 -33.59 -0.87 -14.71
N GLY A 613 -34.26 0.20 -14.26
CA GLY A 613 -35.64 0.46 -14.68
C GLY A 613 -36.21 1.79 -14.23
N CYS A 614 -37.39 2.11 -14.76
CA CYS A 614 -38.12 3.36 -14.53
C CYS A 614 -39.50 3.07 -13.91
N SER A 615 -39.55 2.97 -12.58
CA SER A 615 -40.79 2.86 -11.80
C SER A 615 -40.56 3.31 -10.36
N GLU A 616 -41.59 3.32 -9.54
CA GLU A 616 -41.50 3.63 -8.10
C GLU A 616 -40.62 2.64 -7.31
N SER A 617 -40.34 1.45 -7.85
CA SER A 617 -39.56 0.38 -7.18
C SER A 617 -38.30 -0.03 -7.95
N LYS A 618 -37.93 0.73 -9.00
CA LYS A 618 -36.77 0.48 -9.84
C LYS A 618 -35.87 1.71 -9.87
N LEU A 619 -34.56 1.45 -9.96
CA LEU A 619 -33.52 2.46 -10.06
C LEU A 619 -32.71 2.23 -11.35
N ASN A 620 -32.03 3.27 -11.82
CA ASN A 620 -31.04 3.22 -12.89
C ASN A 620 -29.85 4.09 -12.47
N TRP A 621 -28.73 3.42 -12.19
CA TRP A 621 -27.47 4.03 -11.77
C TRP A 621 -27.65 4.98 -10.57
N PRO A 622 -28.17 4.51 -9.42
CA PRO A 622 -28.39 5.37 -8.26
C PRO A 622 -27.07 5.71 -7.56
N VAL A 623 -26.70 6.99 -7.50
CA VAL A 623 -25.37 7.41 -7.00
C VAL A 623 -25.34 7.70 -5.50
N ALA A 624 -26.42 8.24 -4.94
CA ALA A 624 -26.43 8.71 -3.56
C ALA A 624 -27.71 8.34 -2.81
N VAL A 625 -27.54 8.16 -1.51
CA VAL A 625 -28.62 7.89 -0.55
C VAL A 625 -28.43 8.80 0.67
N ALA A 626 -29.53 9.25 1.28
CA ALA A 626 -29.55 9.96 2.55
C ALA A 626 -30.73 9.50 3.41
N THR A 627 -30.59 9.59 4.73
CA THR A 627 -31.66 9.23 5.68
C THR A 627 -31.62 10.10 6.92
N ASP A 628 -32.80 10.34 7.50
CA ASP A 628 -32.97 10.93 8.84
C ASP A 628 -33.40 9.89 9.90
N GLY A 629 -33.37 8.61 9.54
CA GLY A 629 -33.85 7.47 10.34
C GLY A 629 -35.34 7.16 10.23
N LYS A 630 -36.14 8.04 9.61
CA LYS A 630 -37.53 7.78 9.25
C LYS A 630 -37.71 7.61 7.75
N ARG A 631 -37.05 8.47 6.97
CA ARG A 631 -37.17 8.59 5.51
C ARG A 631 -35.89 8.16 4.83
N ILE A 632 -36.01 7.74 3.58
CA ILE A 632 -34.88 7.46 2.70
C ILE A 632 -35.04 8.32 1.45
N VAL A 633 -33.96 8.98 1.04
CA VAL A 633 -33.89 9.79 -0.18
C VAL A 633 -32.81 9.19 -1.06
N VAL A 634 -33.11 8.95 -2.33
CA VAL A 634 -32.19 8.34 -3.30
C VAL A 634 -32.09 9.22 -4.54
N ALA A 635 -30.85 9.54 -4.93
CA ALA A 635 -30.56 10.08 -6.25
C ALA A 635 -30.57 8.94 -7.27
N ASP A 636 -31.62 8.88 -8.09
CA ASP A 636 -31.79 7.90 -9.16
C ASP A 636 -31.27 8.52 -10.47
N THR A 637 -29.94 8.57 -10.56
CA THR A 637 -29.20 9.56 -11.34
C THR A 637 -29.47 9.48 -12.83
N ASN A 638 -29.42 8.29 -13.44
CA ASN A 638 -29.68 8.14 -14.87
C ASN A 638 -31.17 8.21 -15.24
N ASN A 639 -32.06 8.10 -14.25
CA ASN A 639 -33.48 8.42 -14.44
C ASN A 639 -33.78 9.90 -14.18
N HIS A 640 -32.76 10.74 -13.98
CA HIS A 640 -32.86 12.20 -13.80
C HIS A 640 -33.89 12.60 -12.73
N ARG A 641 -33.92 11.88 -11.60
CA ARG A 641 -34.89 12.09 -10.52
C ARG A 641 -34.36 11.76 -9.14
N VAL A 642 -35.09 12.22 -8.13
CA VAL A 642 -34.90 11.78 -6.74
C VAL A 642 -36.16 11.05 -6.28
N LEU A 643 -35.97 9.87 -5.69
CA LEU A 643 -37.04 9.07 -5.08
C LEU A 643 -36.97 9.17 -3.56
N ILE A 644 -38.13 9.25 -2.91
CA ILE A 644 -38.24 9.38 -1.46
C ILE A 644 -39.24 8.36 -0.91
N TRP A 645 -38.83 7.66 0.13
CA TRP A 645 -39.67 6.84 1.00
C TRP A 645 -39.98 7.63 2.27
N ASN A 646 -41.27 7.84 2.56
CA ASN A 646 -41.74 8.60 3.72
C ASN A 646 -41.59 7.85 5.04
N GLU A 647 -41.54 6.52 4.94
CA GLU A 647 -41.31 5.59 6.05
C GLU A 647 -40.22 4.59 5.67
N TYR A 648 -39.57 4.03 6.68
CA TYR A 648 -38.53 3.05 6.46
C TYR A 648 -39.11 1.75 5.88
N PRO A 649 -38.50 1.15 4.85
CA PRO A 649 -39.03 -0.05 4.22
C PRO A 649 -39.00 -1.27 5.17
N GLU A 650 -40.00 -2.15 5.04
CA GLU A 650 -40.09 -3.42 5.79
C GLU A 650 -39.82 -4.65 4.91
N LYS A 651 -39.62 -4.46 3.60
CA LYS A 651 -39.39 -5.53 2.62
C LYS A 651 -38.57 -5.03 1.42
N ASN A 652 -37.94 -5.96 0.72
CA ASN A 652 -37.24 -5.69 -0.54
C ASN A 652 -38.18 -5.09 -1.59
N GLY A 653 -37.64 -4.23 -2.46
CA GLY A 653 -38.36 -3.63 -3.57
C GLY A 653 -39.54 -2.76 -3.16
N ALA A 654 -39.50 -2.18 -1.95
CA ALA A 654 -40.56 -1.28 -1.49
C ALA A 654 -40.69 -0.07 -2.45
N PRO A 655 -41.91 0.31 -2.87
CA PRO A 655 -42.12 1.45 -3.76
C PRO A 655 -41.87 2.77 -3.04
N ALA A 656 -41.29 3.75 -3.74
CA ALA A 656 -41.15 5.12 -3.27
C ALA A 656 -42.51 5.86 -3.23
N ASP A 657 -42.61 6.85 -2.35
CA ASP A 657 -43.84 7.63 -2.13
C ASP A 657 -43.84 8.95 -2.92
N ILE A 658 -42.66 9.52 -3.14
CA ILE A 658 -42.48 10.83 -3.78
C ILE A 658 -41.38 10.72 -4.85
N VAL A 659 -41.60 11.40 -5.98
CA VAL A 659 -40.61 11.62 -7.04
C VAL A 659 -40.40 13.11 -7.25
N LEU A 660 -39.15 13.55 -7.30
CA LEU A 660 -38.75 14.91 -7.65
C LEU A 660 -37.95 14.90 -8.96
N GLY A 661 -38.08 15.95 -9.76
CA GLY A 661 -37.40 16.08 -11.05
C GLY A 661 -38.26 15.67 -12.23
N GLN A 662 -39.04 14.59 -12.10
CA GLN A 662 -39.82 13.99 -13.17
C GLN A 662 -41.32 14.01 -12.89
N GLN A 663 -42.13 14.20 -13.95
CA GLN A 663 -43.58 14.37 -13.86
C GLN A 663 -44.27 13.27 -13.02
N ASP A 664 -43.81 12.03 -13.17
CA ASP A 664 -44.30 10.86 -12.45
C ASP A 664 -43.18 9.80 -12.33
N PHE A 665 -43.52 8.63 -11.77
CA PHE A 665 -42.57 7.54 -11.54
C PHE A 665 -42.17 6.77 -12.82
N TYR A 666 -42.80 7.04 -13.96
CA TYR A 666 -42.63 6.29 -15.20
C TYR A 666 -42.00 7.13 -16.32
N THR A 667 -41.68 8.39 -16.03
CA THR A 667 -40.95 9.31 -16.89
C THR A 667 -39.52 9.42 -16.39
N CYS A 668 -38.54 9.10 -17.24
CA CYS A 668 -37.13 9.01 -16.84
C CYS A 668 -36.16 9.55 -17.92
N ASP A 669 -36.68 10.28 -18.92
CA ASP A 669 -35.85 10.95 -19.92
C ASP A 669 -35.38 12.32 -19.41
N GLU A 670 -34.14 12.65 -19.77
CA GLU A 670 -33.49 13.89 -19.38
C GLU A 670 -34.29 15.15 -19.78
N ASP A 671 -34.84 15.16 -21.00
CA ASP A 671 -35.52 16.32 -21.58
C ASP A 671 -36.78 16.71 -20.80
N SER A 672 -37.42 15.73 -20.15
CA SER A 672 -38.59 15.94 -19.31
C SER A 672 -38.26 16.29 -17.85
N SER A 673 -36.98 16.33 -17.47
CA SER A 673 -36.55 16.60 -16.08
C SER A 673 -36.03 18.01 -15.87
N TRP A 674 -36.46 18.66 -14.78
CA TRP A 674 -35.85 19.90 -14.29
C TRP A 674 -34.67 19.64 -13.31
N LEU A 675 -34.49 18.39 -12.88
CA LEU A 675 -33.45 17.93 -11.96
C LEU A 675 -32.55 16.92 -12.69
N LYS A 676 -31.68 17.41 -13.58
CA LYS A 676 -30.89 16.50 -14.41
C LYS A 676 -29.66 15.97 -13.67
N TRP A 677 -29.53 14.65 -13.69
CA TRP A 677 -28.36 13.94 -13.16
C TRP A 677 -28.09 14.31 -11.69
N PRO A 678 -29.06 14.07 -10.78
CA PRO A 678 -28.83 14.27 -9.35
C PRO A 678 -27.73 13.32 -8.88
N TRP A 679 -26.75 13.82 -8.13
CA TRP A 679 -25.54 13.05 -7.79
C TRP A 679 -25.29 12.97 -6.29
N ALA A 680 -25.61 14.03 -5.55
CA ALA A 680 -25.54 14.02 -4.09
C ALA A 680 -26.90 14.42 -3.50
N VAL A 681 -27.25 13.78 -2.39
CA VAL A 681 -28.44 14.09 -1.59
C VAL A 681 -28.05 14.19 -0.13
N TRP A 682 -28.65 15.13 0.59
CA TRP A 682 -28.46 15.28 2.03
C TRP A 682 -29.77 15.65 2.71
N THR A 683 -30.02 15.12 3.91
CA THR A 683 -31.18 15.50 4.73
C THR A 683 -30.93 15.33 6.22
N ASN A 684 -31.48 16.23 7.02
CA ASN A 684 -31.64 16.08 8.48
C ASN A 684 -33.11 15.86 8.88
N GLY A 685 -33.98 15.56 7.90
CA GLY A 685 -35.42 15.42 8.07
C GLY A 685 -36.21 16.73 8.11
N LYS A 686 -35.55 17.88 8.32
CA LYS A 686 -36.21 19.18 8.15
C LYS A 686 -35.94 19.76 6.77
N LYS A 687 -34.69 19.69 6.30
CA LYS A 687 -34.27 20.16 4.97
C LYS A 687 -33.94 18.98 4.05
N LEU A 688 -34.01 19.23 2.75
CA LEU A 688 -33.45 18.37 1.71
C LEU A 688 -32.55 19.22 0.81
N ILE A 689 -31.37 18.69 0.48
CA ILE A 689 -30.44 19.31 -0.47
C ILE A 689 -30.09 18.29 -1.54
N VAL A 690 -30.08 18.72 -2.80
CA VAL A 690 -29.77 17.86 -3.95
C VAL A 690 -28.81 18.58 -4.89
N ALA A 691 -27.66 17.97 -5.19
CA ALA A 691 -26.75 18.45 -6.22
C ALA A 691 -27.16 17.84 -7.56
N ALA A 692 -27.48 18.69 -8.53
CA ALA A 692 -27.82 18.33 -9.90
C ALA A 692 -26.64 18.66 -10.82
N THR A 693 -25.83 17.63 -11.07
CA THR A 693 -24.49 17.77 -11.64
C THR A 693 -24.51 18.28 -13.07
N ARG A 694 -25.45 17.81 -13.90
CA ARG A 694 -25.49 18.20 -15.32
C ARG A 694 -26.07 19.59 -15.56
N GLU A 695 -26.87 20.08 -14.63
CA GLU A 695 -27.37 21.46 -14.66
C GLU A 695 -26.40 22.46 -14.03
N GLY A 696 -25.37 21.98 -13.30
CA GLY A 696 -24.48 22.85 -12.52
C GLY A 696 -25.25 23.59 -11.41
N ARG A 697 -26.08 22.87 -10.65
CA ARG A 697 -26.95 23.48 -9.61
C ARG A 697 -27.03 22.67 -8.34
N VAL A 698 -27.28 23.34 -7.22
CA VAL A 698 -27.65 22.72 -5.95
C VAL A 698 -29.03 23.24 -5.53
N TYR A 699 -29.98 22.32 -5.35
CA TYR A 699 -31.37 22.62 -4.99
C TYR A 699 -31.58 22.41 -3.50
N VAL A 700 -32.22 23.37 -2.83
CA VAL A 700 -32.44 23.37 -1.38
C VAL A 700 -33.93 23.52 -1.07
N TRP A 701 -34.45 22.58 -0.30
CA TRP A 701 -35.76 22.66 0.36
C TRP A 701 -35.53 22.97 1.83
N ASN A 702 -36.04 24.11 2.28
CA ASN A 702 -35.99 24.54 3.68
C ASN A 702 -36.98 23.77 4.56
N GLU A 703 -38.05 23.25 3.95
CA GLU A 703 -38.97 22.27 4.53
C GLU A 703 -39.01 21.02 3.64
N PHE A 704 -38.89 19.86 4.27
CA PHE A 704 -38.82 18.58 3.56
C PHE A 704 -40.06 18.39 2.66
N PRO A 705 -39.90 17.96 1.40
CA PRO A 705 -41.01 17.88 0.46
C PRO A 705 -42.07 16.86 0.86
N GLU A 706 -43.34 17.23 0.74
CA GLU A 706 -44.50 16.38 1.11
C GLU A 706 -45.26 15.84 -0.13
N SER A 707 -44.86 16.25 -1.34
CA SER A 707 -45.51 15.84 -2.59
C SER A 707 -44.53 15.76 -3.76
N SER A 708 -44.85 14.92 -4.75
CA SER A 708 -44.05 14.78 -5.98
C SER A 708 -43.92 16.10 -6.74
N ASN A 709 -42.72 16.35 -7.27
CA ASN A 709 -42.33 17.58 -7.97
C ASN A 709 -42.56 18.88 -7.20
N GLN A 710 -42.54 18.83 -5.88
CA GLN A 710 -42.46 20.05 -5.08
C GLN A 710 -41.16 20.80 -5.44
N MET A 711 -41.29 22.04 -5.91
CA MET A 711 -40.14 22.88 -6.28
C MET A 711 -39.31 23.26 -5.04
N PRO A 712 -37.98 23.43 -5.20
CA PRO A 712 -37.10 23.86 -4.12
C PRO A 712 -37.34 25.32 -3.74
N ASP A 713 -36.97 25.66 -2.51
CA ASP A 713 -37.08 27.03 -1.98
C ASP A 713 -35.91 27.92 -2.45
N LEU A 714 -34.74 27.31 -2.64
CA LEU A 714 -33.51 27.97 -3.07
C LEU A 714 -32.78 27.12 -4.12
N VAL A 715 -32.19 27.79 -5.10
CA VAL A 715 -31.35 27.21 -6.13
C VAL A 715 -30.02 27.93 -6.11
N LEU A 716 -28.96 27.23 -5.72
CA LEU A 716 -27.60 27.73 -5.76
C LEU A 716 -26.99 27.40 -7.12
N THR A 717 -26.37 28.42 -7.73
CA THR A 717 -25.61 28.31 -8.98
C THR A 717 -24.14 28.73 -8.78
N ALA A 718 -23.82 29.27 -7.60
CA ALA A 718 -22.56 29.96 -7.33
C ALA A 718 -22.28 31.02 -8.41
N ARG A 719 -23.30 31.82 -8.76
CA ARG A 719 -23.29 32.77 -9.89
C ARG A 719 -22.98 32.12 -11.25
N GLU A 720 -23.64 31.00 -11.55
CA GLU A 720 -23.50 30.21 -12.78
C GLU A 720 -22.09 29.60 -12.98
N LYS A 721 -21.32 29.44 -11.88
CA LYS A 721 -19.95 28.93 -11.93
C LYS A 721 -19.79 27.47 -11.55
N PHE A 722 -20.81 26.85 -10.94
CA PHE A 722 -20.83 25.40 -10.79
C PHE A 722 -20.61 24.72 -12.15
N GLY A 723 -19.75 23.71 -12.16
CA GLY A 723 -19.56 22.81 -13.28
C GLY A 723 -20.36 21.54 -13.09
N THR A 724 -19.80 20.63 -12.30
CA THR A 724 -20.37 19.34 -11.96
C THR A 724 -20.30 19.15 -10.43
N PRO A 725 -21.21 19.78 -9.66
CA PRO A 725 -21.29 19.58 -8.21
C PRO A 725 -21.68 18.14 -7.91
N ARG A 726 -20.93 17.45 -7.04
CA ARG A 726 -21.01 16.00 -6.81
C ARG A 726 -20.98 15.56 -5.34
N MET A 727 -20.66 16.46 -4.42
CA MET A 727 -20.60 16.15 -2.99
C MET A 727 -21.30 17.25 -2.18
N ILE A 728 -22.01 16.87 -1.12
CA ILE A 728 -22.65 17.79 -0.17
C ILE A 728 -22.24 17.37 1.24
N GLU A 729 -21.75 18.32 2.03
CA GLU A 729 -21.56 18.17 3.48
C GLU A 729 -22.08 19.40 4.22
N THR A 730 -22.91 19.19 5.25
CA THR A 730 -23.56 20.26 6.02
C THR A 730 -24.24 19.71 7.29
N ASP A 731 -24.52 20.59 8.25
CA ASP A 731 -25.47 20.34 9.35
C ASP A 731 -26.88 20.92 9.06
N GLY A 732 -27.05 21.61 7.93
CA GLY A 732 -28.28 22.24 7.45
C GLY A 732 -28.57 23.63 8.03
N GLU A 733 -27.68 24.17 8.88
CA GLU A 733 -27.90 25.46 9.56
C GLU A 733 -26.67 26.35 9.61
N SER A 734 -25.47 25.81 9.86
CA SER A 734 -24.30 26.61 10.22
C SER A 734 -23.20 26.66 9.15
N TYR A 735 -23.26 25.85 8.11
CA TYR A 735 -22.34 25.89 6.96
C TYR A 735 -22.87 25.06 5.79
N LEU A 736 -22.29 25.22 4.60
CA LEU A 736 -22.50 24.33 3.45
C LEU A 736 -21.17 24.09 2.73
N ILE A 737 -20.85 22.83 2.44
CA ILE A 737 -19.69 22.43 1.65
C ILE A 737 -20.19 21.68 0.42
N ILE A 738 -19.72 22.09 -0.76
CA ILE A 738 -20.01 21.45 -2.05
C ILE A 738 -18.69 21.08 -2.73
N GLY A 739 -18.52 19.81 -3.09
CA GLY A 739 -17.43 19.38 -3.97
C GLY A 739 -17.87 19.46 -5.42
N ASP A 740 -17.09 20.13 -6.28
CA ASP A 740 -17.35 20.29 -7.71
C ASP A 740 -16.14 19.81 -8.52
N HIS A 741 -16.38 18.81 -9.38
CA HIS A 741 -15.31 18.16 -10.16
C HIS A 741 -14.92 18.95 -11.43
N ASN A 742 -15.72 19.91 -11.86
CA ASN A 742 -15.46 20.68 -13.09
C ASN A 742 -15.76 22.16 -12.89
N TRP A 743 -15.40 22.69 -11.72
CA TRP A 743 -15.56 24.08 -11.33
C TRP A 743 -14.99 25.04 -12.39
N ARG A 744 -15.75 26.11 -12.70
CA ARG A 744 -15.45 27.02 -13.82
C ARG A 744 -14.68 28.28 -13.45
N GLY A 745 -14.35 28.49 -12.17
CA GLY A 745 -13.68 29.72 -11.70
C GLY A 745 -14.53 30.99 -11.83
N PHE A 746 -14.23 32.03 -11.07
CA PHE A 746 -14.80 33.37 -11.24
C PHE A 746 -14.04 34.19 -12.30
N GLU A 747 -12.70 34.13 -12.31
CA GLU A 747 -11.80 34.85 -13.22
C GLU A 747 -10.79 33.92 -13.94
N GLN A 748 -10.20 34.36 -15.06
CA GLN A 748 -9.26 33.59 -15.90
C GLN A 748 -7.95 33.16 -15.20
N GLU A 749 -7.67 33.69 -14.00
CA GLU A 749 -6.50 33.34 -13.17
C GLU A 749 -6.86 32.43 -11.98
N GLU A 750 -8.14 32.06 -11.81
CA GLU A 750 -8.58 31.12 -10.77
C GLU A 750 -8.47 29.65 -11.23
N LEU A 751 -8.40 28.73 -10.26
CA LEU A 751 -8.35 27.29 -10.49
C LEU A 751 -9.63 26.81 -11.20
N GLU A 752 -9.51 26.27 -12.41
CA GLU A 752 -10.55 25.50 -13.10
C GLU A 752 -10.31 23.99 -12.85
N GLY A 753 -11.38 23.20 -12.71
CA GLY A 753 -11.30 21.74 -12.45
C GLY A 753 -11.87 21.32 -11.11
N ASP A 754 -11.18 20.45 -10.37
CA ASP A 754 -11.61 19.97 -9.06
C ASP A 754 -11.51 21.07 -8.00
N ALA A 755 -12.60 21.29 -7.26
CA ALA A 755 -12.67 22.28 -6.20
C ALA A 755 -13.63 21.89 -5.06
N THR A 756 -13.31 22.35 -3.85
CA THR A 756 -14.21 22.28 -2.69
C THR A 756 -14.67 23.68 -2.30
N LEU A 757 -15.98 23.92 -2.44
CA LEU A 757 -16.65 25.21 -2.29
C LEU A 757 -17.34 25.27 -0.93
N ILE A 758 -17.06 26.30 -0.15
CA ILE A 758 -17.41 26.37 1.27
C ILE A 758 -18.11 27.69 1.57
N TRP A 759 -19.34 27.59 2.08
CA TRP A 759 -20.04 28.65 2.78
C TRP A 759 -19.89 28.43 4.29
N LEU A 760 -19.33 29.39 5.00
CA LEU A 760 -19.06 29.34 6.43
C LEU A 760 -20.30 29.56 7.29
N GLU A 761 -21.36 30.07 6.67
CA GLU A 761 -22.74 30.13 7.14
C GLU A 761 -23.64 29.46 6.09
N PHE A 762 -24.80 28.92 6.47
CA PHE A 762 -25.68 28.31 5.48
C PHE A 762 -26.31 29.41 4.60
N PRO A 763 -26.22 29.32 3.25
CA PRO A 763 -26.69 30.39 2.38
C PRO A 763 -28.22 30.47 2.37
N ASP A 764 -28.75 31.70 2.44
CA ASP A 764 -30.19 32.00 2.33
C ASP A 764 -30.58 32.49 0.92
N GLU A 765 -29.60 32.82 0.08
CA GLU A 765 -29.76 33.23 -1.32
C GLU A 765 -28.63 32.69 -2.21
N ASP A 766 -28.74 32.84 -3.54
CA ASP A 766 -27.68 32.43 -4.46
C ASP A 766 -26.51 33.42 -4.38
N GLU A 767 -25.48 33.02 -3.64
CA GLU A 767 -24.27 33.78 -3.37
C GLU A 767 -23.00 32.96 -3.66
N GLU A 768 -21.86 33.66 -3.69
CA GLU A 768 -20.56 33.03 -3.90
C GLU A 768 -20.10 32.31 -2.63
N PRO A 769 -19.35 31.19 -2.72
CA PRO A 769 -18.77 30.56 -1.55
C PRO A 769 -17.75 31.48 -0.88
N ASP A 770 -17.69 31.45 0.45
CA ASP A 770 -16.70 32.22 1.21
C ASP A 770 -15.27 31.75 0.97
N ILE A 771 -15.10 30.44 0.75
CA ILE A 771 -13.81 29.79 0.57
C ILE A 771 -13.90 28.78 -0.57
N ILE A 772 -12.90 28.80 -1.44
CA ILE A 772 -12.67 27.80 -2.48
C ILE A 772 -11.32 27.15 -2.17
N LEU A 773 -11.32 25.82 -2.03
CA LEU A 773 -10.09 25.03 -1.93
C LEU A 773 -9.76 24.43 -3.30
N PRO A 774 -8.46 24.40 -3.67
CA PRO A 774 -8.01 23.55 -4.78
C PRO A 774 -8.31 22.09 -4.43
N ASP A 775 -8.74 21.30 -5.42
CA ASP A 775 -9.06 19.87 -5.27
C ASP A 775 -10.41 19.59 -4.56
N LEU A 776 -10.94 18.40 -4.84
CA LEU A 776 -12.21 17.91 -4.34
C LEU A 776 -11.96 16.99 -3.14
N LEU A 777 -12.45 17.39 -1.96
CA LEU A 777 -12.44 16.55 -0.76
C LEU A 777 -13.54 15.49 -0.85
N TRP A 778 -13.23 14.32 -1.41
CA TRP A 778 -14.19 13.22 -1.52
C TRP A 778 -14.64 12.73 -0.14
N GLY A 779 -15.93 12.40 -0.01
CA GLY A 779 -16.51 11.97 1.26
C GLY A 779 -16.34 12.98 2.40
N ALA A 780 -16.33 14.28 2.12
CA ALA A 780 -16.08 15.27 3.15
C ALA A 780 -17.05 15.13 4.33
N MET A 781 -16.52 15.23 5.56
CA MET A 781 -17.35 15.21 6.77
C MET A 781 -16.76 16.10 7.87
N VAL A 782 -17.63 16.75 8.64
CA VAL A 782 -17.22 17.55 9.80
C VAL A 782 -17.52 16.81 11.09
N VAL A 783 -16.47 16.43 11.82
CA VAL A 783 -16.59 15.78 13.14
C VAL A 783 -15.76 16.53 14.16
N ASN A 784 -16.34 16.85 15.32
CA ASN A 784 -15.64 17.52 16.43
C ASN A 784 -14.84 18.77 16.01
N ASN A 785 -15.45 19.66 15.20
CA ASN A 785 -14.82 20.86 14.64
C ASN A 785 -13.59 20.60 13.73
N THR A 786 -13.48 19.40 13.18
CA THR A 786 -12.44 19.00 12.22
C THR A 786 -13.11 18.57 10.93
N LEU A 787 -12.64 19.11 9.80
CA LEU A 787 -13.08 18.70 8.47
C LEU A 787 -12.17 17.57 7.98
N TYR A 788 -12.78 16.46 7.58
CA TYR A 788 -12.14 15.30 6.98
C TYR A 788 -12.54 15.21 5.50
N GLY A 789 -11.72 14.58 4.69
CA GLY A 789 -12.03 14.21 3.31
C GLY A 789 -10.90 13.38 2.72
N LEU A 790 -11.13 12.76 1.56
CA LEU A 790 -10.10 12.10 0.79
C LEU A 790 -9.66 13.00 -0.36
N ALA A 791 -8.35 13.25 -0.46
CA ALA A 791 -7.73 13.95 -1.58
C ALA A 791 -6.24 13.58 -1.65
N ALA A 792 -5.63 13.71 -2.83
CA ALA A 792 -4.22 13.41 -3.06
C ALA A 792 -3.76 12.04 -2.48
N SER A 793 -4.55 10.99 -2.69
CA SER A 793 -4.29 9.63 -2.19
C SER A 793 -4.12 9.53 -0.66
N SER A 794 -4.78 10.41 0.09
CA SER A 794 -4.69 10.46 1.55
C SER A 794 -6.00 10.88 2.21
N VAL A 795 -6.13 10.60 3.51
CA VAL A 795 -7.13 11.21 4.39
C VAL A 795 -6.63 12.59 4.82
N VAL A 796 -7.25 13.64 4.27
CA VAL A 796 -7.03 15.03 4.65
C VAL A 796 -7.79 15.35 5.93
N LYS A 797 -7.11 16.04 6.85
CA LYS A 797 -7.66 16.44 8.16
C LYS A 797 -7.37 17.92 8.41
N ILE A 798 -8.41 18.71 8.62
CA ILE A 798 -8.30 20.16 8.88
C ILE A 798 -8.92 20.47 10.25
N PRO A 799 -8.12 20.49 11.33
CA PRO A 799 -8.60 20.83 12.66
C PRO A 799 -9.00 22.31 12.75
N ASN A 800 -10.04 22.62 13.55
CA ASN A 800 -10.60 23.97 13.68
C ASN A 800 -10.87 24.60 12.31
N TRP A 801 -11.53 23.82 11.44
CA TRP A 801 -11.50 24.04 10.00
C TRP A 801 -11.95 25.45 9.58
N LYS A 802 -12.98 26.02 10.23
CA LYS A 802 -13.45 27.38 9.91
C LYS A 802 -12.38 28.44 10.19
N GLU A 803 -11.73 28.40 11.35
CA GLU A 803 -10.67 29.35 11.71
C GLU A 803 -9.41 29.14 10.86
N THR A 804 -9.03 27.87 10.68
CA THR A 804 -7.84 27.49 9.92
C THR A 804 -7.94 27.99 8.48
N LEU A 805 -9.05 27.69 7.79
CA LEU A 805 -9.23 28.08 6.39
C LEU A 805 -9.40 29.61 6.19
N LYS A 806 -9.86 30.35 7.21
CA LYS A 806 -9.90 31.83 7.18
C LYS A 806 -8.51 32.47 7.30
N SER A 807 -7.55 31.77 7.89
CA SER A 807 -6.25 32.32 8.29
C SER A 807 -5.06 31.87 7.44
N ALA A 808 -5.22 30.82 6.63
CA ALA A 808 -4.18 30.31 5.76
C ALA A 808 -4.03 31.21 4.51
N ASP A 809 -2.90 31.92 4.42
CA ASP A 809 -2.57 32.78 3.27
C ASP A 809 -2.25 31.94 2.01
N GLU A 810 -1.83 30.67 2.16
CA GLU A 810 -1.58 29.73 1.06
C GLU A 810 -2.43 28.45 1.26
N LYS A 811 -3.65 28.46 0.73
CA LYS A 811 -4.63 27.37 0.86
C LYS A 811 -4.20 26.05 0.17
N LEU A 812 -3.14 26.07 -0.64
CA LEU A 812 -2.66 24.96 -1.47
C LEU A 812 -1.79 23.94 -0.71
N GLU A 813 -0.92 24.38 0.20
CA GLU A 813 0.04 23.48 0.87
C GLU A 813 -0.62 22.51 1.86
N MET A 814 -1.87 22.79 2.28
CA MET A 814 -2.60 22.02 3.29
C MET A 814 -3.17 20.68 2.78
N ILE A 815 -3.32 20.51 1.46
CA ILE A 815 -3.97 19.33 0.85
C ILE A 815 -2.93 18.38 0.22
N ILE A 816 -1.76 18.91 -0.18
CA ILE A 816 -0.82 18.22 -1.09
C ILE A 816 0.22 17.33 -0.36
N ASN A 817 0.40 17.48 0.96
CA ASN A 817 1.45 16.77 1.72
C ASN A 817 0.94 15.49 2.42
N GLY A 818 0.14 14.69 1.72
CA GLY A 818 -0.39 13.43 2.25
C GLY A 818 0.63 12.29 2.17
N ASN A 819 0.86 11.60 3.28
CA ASN A 819 1.45 10.26 3.24
C ASN A 819 0.40 9.30 2.68
N GLY A 820 0.74 8.61 1.59
CA GLY A 820 -0.20 7.73 0.89
C GLY A 820 -0.85 6.71 1.83
N CYS A 821 -2.16 6.49 1.69
CA CYS A 821 -2.88 5.45 2.41
C CYS A 821 -3.17 4.24 1.49
N SER A 822 -3.13 3.01 2.02
CA SER A 822 -3.14 1.77 1.22
C SER A 822 -4.37 1.60 0.33
N PHE A 823 -5.53 2.10 0.77
CA PHE A 823 -6.81 1.98 0.06
C PHE A 823 -7.20 3.26 -0.70
N CYS A 824 -6.48 4.36 -0.53
CA CYS A 824 -6.92 5.67 -1.03
C CYS A 824 -6.96 5.73 -2.57
N SER A 825 -6.13 4.94 -3.25
CA SER A 825 -6.13 4.81 -4.72
C SER A 825 -7.38 4.09 -5.27
N GLU A 826 -8.09 3.33 -4.43
CA GLU A 826 -9.35 2.66 -4.78
C GLU A 826 -10.57 3.58 -4.63
N GLY A 827 -10.36 4.81 -4.13
CA GLY A 827 -11.36 5.86 -4.18
C GLY A 827 -11.67 6.27 -5.63
N GLY A 828 -12.60 7.20 -5.81
CA GLY A 828 -12.91 7.70 -7.15
C GLY A 828 -14.14 8.58 -7.19
N ASP A 829 -14.81 8.54 -8.34
CA ASP A 829 -15.80 9.51 -8.82
C ASP A 829 -17.15 9.41 -8.09
N GLY A 830 -17.15 9.28 -6.77
CA GLY A 830 -18.33 8.93 -5.96
C GLY A 830 -18.06 8.42 -4.55
N THR A 831 -16.80 8.45 -4.10
CA THR A 831 -16.45 7.97 -2.76
C THR A 831 -17.20 8.76 -1.69
N GLY A 832 -17.95 8.03 -0.87
CA GLY A 832 -18.67 8.53 0.29
C GLY A 832 -17.95 8.13 1.59
N MET A 833 -18.07 8.97 2.61
CA MET A 833 -17.54 8.67 3.93
C MET A 833 -18.47 9.21 5.00
N ILE A 834 -18.69 8.40 6.04
CA ILE A 834 -19.51 8.78 7.20
C ILE A 834 -18.86 8.31 8.50
N TYR A 835 -19.05 9.08 9.56
CA TYR A 835 -18.65 8.71 10.92
C TYR A 835 -19.88 8.52 11.82
N VAL A 836 -20.06 7.29 12.32
CA VAL A 836 -21.23 6.90 13.11
C VAL A 836 -20.89 5.81 14.13
N GLY A 837 -21.41 5.92 15.36
CA GLY A 837 -21.22 4.89 16.38
C GLY A 837 -19.75 4.60 16.74
N ASN A 838 -18.92 5.66 16.76
CA ASN A 838 -17.46 5.60 16.91
C ASN A 838 -16.78 4.73 15.82
N LYS A 839 -17.32 4.77 14.60
CA LYS A 839 -16.76 4.08 13.43
C LYS A 839 -16.83 4.97 12.22
N THR A 840 -15.86 4.85 11.33
CA THR A 840 -15.92 5.46 10.00
C THR A 840 -16.18 4.39 8.97
N TYR A 841 -17.02 4.67 7.98
CA TYR A 841 -17.23 3.84 6.80
C TYR A 841 -16.89 4.66 5.57
N ILE A 842 -16.11 4.08 4.65
CA ILE A 842 -15.68 4.72 3.40
C ILE A 842 -16.02 3.77 2.25
N SER A 843 -16.83 4.22 1.30
CA SER A 843 -17.12 3.48 0.08
C SER A 843 -16.05 3.72 -0.99
N LEU A 844 -15.42 2.65 -1.45
CA LEU A 844 -14.34 2.69 -2.43
C LEU A 844 -14.92 2.38 -3.82
N TYR A 845 -15.10 3.43 -4.62
CA TYR A 845 -15.71 3.37 -5.94
C TYR A 845 -14.97 2.37 -6.85
N ASN A 846 -13.64 2.47 -6.92
CA ASN A 846 -12.83 1.59 -7.78
C ASN A 846 -12.41 0.30 -7.08
N GLY A 847 -12.57 0.18 -5.76
CA GLY A 847 -12.23 -1.02 -5.00
C GLY A 847 -13.41 -1.97 -4.72
N GLY A 848 -14.61 -1.70 -5.23
CA GLY A 848 -15.75 -2.61 -5.11
C GLY A 848 -16.18 -2.96 -3.68
N ARG A 849 -15.82 -2.15 -2.68
CA ARG A 849 -16.01 -2.46 -1.26
C ARG A 849 -16.24 -1.23 -0.39
N VAL A 850 -16.66 -1.46 0.84
CA VAL A 850 -16.66 -0.45 1.91
C VAL A 850 -15.59 -0.82 2.91
N VAL A 851 -14.70 0.11 3.25
CA VAL A 851 -13.70 -0.07 4.31
C VAL A 851 -14.09 0.70 5.56
N GLY A 852 -13.69 0.21 6.73
CA GLY A 852 -14.14 0.71 8.02
C GLY A 852 -13.03 0.91 9.03
N PHE A 853 -13.21 1.91 9.90
CA PHE A 853 -12.31 2.20 11.02
C PHE A 853 -13.09 2.21 12.33
N PHE A 854 -12.51 1.68 13.40
CA PHE A 854 -12.93 1.94 14.77
C PHE A 854 -12.40 3.30 15.21
N GLY A 855 -13.19 4.33 14.96
CA GLY A 855 -12.84 5.73 15.22
C GLY A 855 -12.95 6.57 13.95
N LEU A 856 -12.19 7.65 13.92
CA LEU A 856 -12.10 8.59 12.81
C LEU A 856 -11.19 8.03 11.70
N PRO A 857 -11.30 8.48 10.45
CA PRO A 857 -10.48 7.96 9.36
C PRO A 857 -9.01 8.34 9.56
N GLU A 858 -8.11 7.43 9.17
CA GLU A 858 -6.67 7.56 9.34
C GLU A 858 -5.90 7.05 8.12
N ASN A 859 -4.68 7.54 7.91
CA ASN A 859 -3.77 7.03 6.87
C ASN A 859 -3.09 5.74 7.36
N ARG A 860 -3.91 4.71 7.58
CA ARG A 860 -3.47 3.35 7.95
C ARG A 860 -4.40 2.33 7.31
N LYS A 861 -4.01 1.07 7.42
CA LYS A 861 -4.86 -0.07 7.07
C LYS A 861 -6.24 0.03 7.76
N PRO A 862 -7.36 -0.16 7.04
CA PRO A 862 -8.69 -0.23 7.64
C PRO A 862 -8.84 -1.39 8.64
N ASP A 863 -9.72 -1.25 9.63
CA ASP A 863 -9.96 -2.27 10.66
C ASP A 863 -10.89 -3.39 10.20
N PHE A 864 -11.80 -3.09 9.27
CA PHE A 864 -12.73 -4.06 8.69
C PHE A 864 -13.16 -3.62 7.29
N CYS A 865 -13.76 -4.52 6.53
CA CYS A 865 -14.40 -4.19 5.26
C CYS A 865 -15.73 -4.95 5.09
N ILE A 866 -16.51 -4.49 4.12
CA ILE A 866 -17.77 -5.07 3.67
C ILE A 866 -17.68 -5.17 2.14
N GLY A 867 -18.07 -6.30 1.58
CA GLY A 867 -17.94 -6.59 0.15
C GLY A 867 -16.60 -7.21 -0.26
N SER A 868 -15.70 -7.45 0.70
CA SER A 868 -14.48 -8.23 0.52
C SER A 868 -14.20 -9.10 1.74
N ASP A 869 -13.42 -10.17 1.55
CA ASP A 869 -13.06 -11.13 2.60
C ASP A 869 -11.89 -10.62 3.47
N ASP A 870 -11.07 -9.71 2.92
CA ASP A 870 -9.95 -9.05 3.61
C ASP A 870 -9.86 -7.59 3.16
N VAL A 871 -9.43 -6.71 4.07
CA VAL A 871 -9.30 -5.26 3.81
C VAL A 871 -8.19 -4.91 2.81
N GLU A 872 -7.27 -5.84 2.51
CA GLU A 872 -6.22 -5.65 1.48
C GLU A 872 -6.58 -6.30 0.14
N VAL A 873 -7.63 -7.11 0.07
CA VAL A 873 -8.03 -7.80 -1.16
C VAL A 873 -9.01 -6.93 -1.94
N ASP A 874 -8.59 -6.38 -3.08
CA ASP A 874 -9.45 -5.66 -4.00
C ASP A 874 -10.29 -6.68 -4.81
N PRO A 875 -11.62 -6.71 -4.63
CA PRO A 875 -12.51 -7.62 -5.34
C PRO A 875 -12.42 -7.51 -6.87
N PHE A 876 -12.15 -6.33 -7.43
CA PHE A 876 -12.07 -6.15 -8.88
C PHE A 876 -10.75 -6.64 -9.43
N THR A 877 -9.61 -6.39 -8.77
CA THR A 877 -8.32 -6.82 -9.31
C THR A 877 -7.94 -8.24 -8.92
N ASP A 878 -8.21 -8.66 -7.70
CA ASP A 878 -7.62 -9.87 -7.11
C ASP A 878 -8.58 -11.07 -7.13
N LYS A 879 -9.90 -10.81 -7.25
CA LYS A 879 -10.93 -11.86 -7.17
C LYS A 879 -11.74 -12.02 -8.45
N TYR A 880 -12.37 -10.96 -8.94
CA TYR A 880 -13.34 -11.01 -10.04
C TYR A 880 -12.77 -10.56 -11.39
N PHE A 881 -11.59 -9.93 -11.40
CA PHE A 881 -10.91 -9.45 -12.60
C PHE A 881 -11.76 -8.49 -13.44
N PHE A 882 -12.55 -7.65 -12.76
CA PHE A 882 -13.30 -6.59 -13.43
C PHE A 882 -12.32 -5.51 -13.91
N THR A 883 -12.63 -4.96 -15.09
CA THR A 883 -11.87 -3.90 -15.77
C THR A 883 -12.62 -2.58 -15.67
N ASP A 884 -11.95 -1.44 -15.75
CA ASP A 884 -12.66 -0.16 -15.95
C ASP A 884 -12.25 0.46 -17.29
N GLY A 885 -13.13 0.35 -18.30
CA GLY A 885 -12.83 0.79 -19.67
C GLY A 885 -12.04 -0.22 -20.51
N GLY A 886 -12.24 -1.52 -20.31
CA GLY A 886 -11.46 -2.55 -20.98
C GLY A 886 -11.53 -2.48 -22.52
N TYR A 887 -10.39 -2.65 -23.20
CA TYR A 887 -10.30 -2.66 -24.67
C TYR A 887 -10.11 -4.09 -25.18
N PRO A 888 -11.12 -4.75 -25.77
CA PRO A 888 -10.98 -6.11 -26.29
C PRO A 888 -10.23 -6.14 -27.62
N ILE A 889 -9.41 -7.17 -27.83
CA ILE A 889 -8.71 -7.49 -29.07
C ILE A 889 -8.70 -9.01 -29.24
N SER A 890 -9.06 -9.50 -30.42
CA SER A 890 -9.05 -10.93 -30.72
C SER A 890 -8.36 -11.24 -32.04
N ASP A 891 -7.63 -12.35 -32.08
CA ASP A 891 -7.07 -12.93 -33.31
C ASP A 891 -8.01 -13.96 -33.97
N GLY A 892 -9.25 -14.08 -33.49
CA GLY A 892 -10.24 -15.08 -33.91
C GLY A 892 -10.15 -16.41 -33.15
N GLU A 893 -9.03 -16.69 -32.47
CA GLU A 893 -8.87 -17.88 -31.64
C GLU A 893 -8.79 -17.54 -30.14
N SER A 894 -8.27 -16.37 -29.81
CA SER A 894 -7.89 -15.91 -28.48
C SER A 894 -8.43 -14.49 -28.24
N LEU A 895 -8.56 -14.09 -26.98
CA LEU A 895 -9.02 -12.76 -26.59
C LEU A 895 -8.04 -12.13 -25.61
N ALA A 896 -7.74 -10.85 -25.81
CA ALA A 896 -7.01 -10.01 -24.87
C ALA A 896 -7.87 -8.78 -24.56
N VAL A 897 -7.97 -8.40 -23.29
CA VAL A 897 -8.63 -7.18 -22.84
C VAL A 897 -7.59 -6.31 -22.16
N LEU A 898 -7.36 -5.11 -22.72
CA LEU A 898 -6.49 -4.12 -22.10
C LEU A 898 -7.25 -3.41 -20.97
N ASP A 899 -6.79 -3.54 -19.75
CA ASP A 899 -7.34 -2.91 -18.55
C ASP A 899 -6.40 -1.79 -18.11
N GLY A 900 -6.48 -0.67 -18.83
CA GLY A 900 -5.56 0.45 -18.71
C GLY A 900 -5.52 1.05 -17.30
N PHE A 901 -6.70 1.21 -16.66
CA PHE A 901 -6.83 1.80 -15.32
C PHE A 901 -6.02 1.01 -14.28
N ASN A 902 -6.12 -0.32 -14.31
CA ASN A 902 -5.37 -1.20 -13.41
C ASN A 902 -3.97 -1.57 -13.93
N ARG A 903 -3.58 -1.06 -15.11
CA ARG A 903 -2.28 -1.34 -15.77
C ARG A 903 -2.10 -2.83 -16.06
N ARG A 904 -3.15 -3.47 -16.60
CA ARG A 904 -3.15 -4.91 -16.89
C ARG A 904 -3.54 -5.23 -18.33
N ILE A 905 -3.13 -6.41 -18.80
CA ILE A 905 -3.72 -7.08 -19.96
C ILE A 905 -4.21 -8.45 -19.51
N LEU A 906 -5.51 -8.70 -19.64
CA LEU A 906 -6.13 -9.98 -19.32
C LEU A 906 -6.28 -10.78 -20.61
N VAL A 907 -5.91 -12.05 -20.60
CA VAL A 907 -5.88 -12.89 -21.80
C VAL A 907 -6.63 -14.19 -21.56
N TRP A 908 -7.50 -14.53 -22.49
CA TRP A 908 -8.11 -15.85 -22.67
C TRP A 908 -7.44 -16.52 -23.88
N LYS A 909 -6.86 -17.69 -23.65
CA LYS A 909 -6.14 -18.48 -24.66
C LYS A 909 -7.08 -19.04 -25.74
N ASN A 910 -8.39 -19.11 -25.43
CA ASN A 910 -9.49 -19.45 -26.33
C ASN A 910 -10.62 -18.41 -26.19
N ILE A 911 -11.48 -18.27 -27.20
CA ILE A 911 -12.67 -17.40 -27.11
C ILE A 911 -13.68 -17.95 -26.09
N PRO A 912 -14.04 -17.19 -25.02
CA PRO A 912 -15.00 -17.64 -24.03
C PRO A 912 -16.44 -17.55 -24.56
N ASP A 913 -17.30 -18.48 -24.12
CA ASP A 913 -18.74 -18.60 -24.45
C ASP A 913 -19.64 -18.67 -23.21
N GLU A 914 -19.19 -18.04 -22.14
CA GLU A 914 -19.95 -17.86 -20.90
C GLU A 914 -19.62 -16.50 -20.27
N SER A 915 -20.63 -15.89 -19.63
CA SER A 915 -20.47 -14.64 -18.89
C SER A 915 -19.53 -14.86 -17.68
N GLY A 916 -18.78 -13.83 -17.31
CA GLY A 916 -17.87 -13.90 -16.16
C GLY A 916 -16.68 -14.86 -16.29
N ALA A 917 -16.39 -15.35 -17.50
CA ALA A 917 -15.26 -16.25 -17.72
C ALA A 917 -13.95 -15.63 -17.22
N LYS A 918 -13.23 -16.36 -16.36
CA LYS A 918 -11.94 -15.95 -15.81
C LYS A 918 -10.83 -16.00 -16.88
N PRO A 919 -9.91 -15.02 -16.94
CA PRO A 919 -8.78 -15.07 -17.87
C PRO A 919 -7.79 -16.18 -17.52
N ASP A 920 -7.01 -16.60 -18.50
CA ASP A 920 -5.93 -17.57 -18.37
C ASP A 920 -4.59 -16.93 -17.96
N VAL A 921 -4.36 -15.69 -18.40
CA VAL A 921 -3.10 -14.97 -18.16
C VAL A 921 -3.40 -13.51 -17.86
N ILE A 922 -2.65 -12.93 -16.91
CA ILE A 922 -2.65 -11.49 -16.64
C ILE A 922 -1.23 -10.97 -16.75
N TYR A 923 -1.05 -9.92 -17.56
CA TYR A 923 0.17 -9.12 -17.58
C TYR A 923 -0.03 -7.89 -16.71
N VAL A 924 0.87 -7.62 -15.76
CA VAL A 924 0.82 -6.48 -14.83
C VAL A 924 1.99 -5.53 -15.11
N PHE A 925 1.69 -4.25 -15.35
CA PHE A 925 2.67 -3.26 -15.80
C PHE A 925 3.15 -2.28 -14.72
N ASN A 926 2.90 -2.55 -13.43
CA ASN A 926 3.24 -1.64 -12.34
C ASN A 926 4.08 -2.28 -11.23
N VAL A 927 5.38 -2.44 -11.48
CA VAL A 927 6.38 -2.76 -10.46
C VAL A 927 7.64 -1.96 -10.79
N SER A 928 8.14 -1.16 -9.84
CA SER A 928 9.44 -0.46 -9.92
C SER A 928 9.56 0.73 -10.90
N GLY A 929 8.56 1.61 -10.96
CA GLY A 929 8.73 2.96 -11.54
C GLY A 929 8.42 3.12 -13.04
N ALA A 930 7.78 2.13 -13.68
CA ALA A 930 7.20 2.27 -15.01
C ALA A 930 5.67 2.31 -14.91
N ASP A 931 5.06 3.46 -15.21
CA ASP A 931 3.61 3.67 -15.25
C ASP A 931 3.12 3.48 -16.71
N PHE A 932 2.85 2.24 -17.12
CA PHE A 932 2.35 1.93 -18.47
C PHE A 932 0.89 1.51 -18.41
N GLU A 933 0.00 2.39 -18.86
CA GLU A 933 -1.44 2.11 -19.00
C GLU A 933 -1.74 1.64 -20.43
N PRO A 934 -2.01 0.34 -20.70
CA PRO A 934 -2.35 -0.13 -22.03
C PRO A 934 -3.74 0.36 -22.46
N ILE A 935 -3.83 1.02 -23.61
CA ILE A 935 -5.07 1.72 -24.04
C ILE A 935 -5.52 1.40 -25.46
N SER A 936 -4.65 0.84 -26.31
CA SER A 936 -4.97 0.44 -27.68
C SER A 936 -3.95 -0.58 -28.16
N ALA A 937 -4.41 -1.54 -28.94
CA ALA A 937 -3.55 -2.56 -29.53
C ALA A 937 -4.01 -2.94 -30.92
N ASP A 938 -3.13 -3.54 -31.72
CA ASP A 938 -3.42 -4.06 -33.04
C ASP A 938 -2.66 -5.36 -33.32
N ILE A 939 -3.15 -6.16 -34.28
CA ILE A 939 -2.53 -7.43 -34.69
C ILE A 939 -2.13 -7.32 -36.15
N HIS A 940 -0.89 -7.70 -36.46
CA HIS A 940 -0.43 -7.78 -37.85
C HIS A 940 0.62 -8.88 -38.03
N GLU A 941 0.42 -9.75 -39.03
CA GLU A 941 1.25 -10.94 -39.29
C GLU A 941 1.50 -11.81 -38.04
N GLY A 942 0.49 -11.93 -37.17
CA GLY A 942 0.56 -12.70 -35.92
C GLY A 942 1.22 -11.97 -34.74
N LYS A 943 1.87 -10.83 -34.97
CA LYS A 943 2.45 -9.99 -33.91
C LYS A 943 1.38 -9.16 -33.22
N PHE A 944 1.53 -8.97 -31.92
CA PHE A 944 0.61 -8.16 -31.10
C PHE A 944 1.31 -6.87 -30.67
N TYR A 945 0.75 -5.73 -31.05
CA TYR A 945 1.33 -4.41 -30.79
C TYR A 945 0.43 -3.64 -29.83
N VAL A 946 0.98 -3.09 -28.76
CA VAL A 946 0.25 -2.32 -27.75
C VAL A 946 0.87 -0.95 -27.61
N ILE A 947 0.03 0.09 -27.56
CA ILE A 947 0.44 1.42 -27.15
C ILE A 947 -0.24 1.77 -25.81
N GLY A 948 0.51 2.48 -24.97
CA GLY A 948 0.07 2.88 -23.63
C GLY A 948 0.51 4.29 -23.26
N ARG A 949 -0.18 4.87 -22.29
CA ARG A 949 0.13 6.20 -21.72
C ARG A 949 0.74 6.09 -20.31
N GLY A 950 1.15 7.21 -19.72
CA GLY A 950 1.65 7.27 -18.34
C GLY A 950 2.98 8.02 -18.19
N GLY A 951 3.14 9.13 -18.91
CA GLY A 951 4.32 9.99 -18.81
C GLY A 951 5.65 9.26 -19.03
N SER A 952 6.48 9.14 -18.00
CA SER A 952 7.78 8.44 -18.12
C SER A 952 7.65 6.93 -18.36
N GLY A 953 6.51 6.32 -18.03
CA GLY A 953 6.25 4.89 -18.25
C GLY A 953 5.49 4.56 -19.54
N GLY A 954 4.82 5.54 -20.14
CA GLY A 954 4.08 5.38 -21.40
C GLY A 954 4.98 5.02 -22.60
N GLY A 955 4.38 4.48 -23.65
CA GLY A 955 5.13 4.04 -24.83
C GLY A 955 4.48 2.89 -25.59
N PHE A 956 5.29 1.89 -25.96
CA PHE A 956 4.90 0.87 -26.93
C PHE A 956 5.51 -0.49 -26.58
N VAL A 957 4.73 -1.57 -26.74
CA VAL A 957 5.12 -2.94 -26.42
C VAL A 957 4.74 -3.89 -27.57
N ILE A 958 5.61 -4.84 -27.90
CA ILE A 958 5.38 -5.81 -29.00
C ILE A 958 5.64 -7.23 -28.53
N TRP A 959 4.75 -8.13 -28.91
CA TRP A 959 4.95 -9.57 -28.90
C TRP A 959 5.07 -10.10 -30.32
N ASP A 960 5.93 -11.10 -30.51
CA ASP A 960 6.08 -11.81 -31.78
C ASP A 960 4.85 -12.65 -32.15
N THR A 961 4.01 -12.95 -31.16
CA THR A 961 2.77 -13.72 -31.27
C THR A 961 1.66 -13.02 -30.48
N PHE A 962 0.42 -13.46 -30.65
CA PHE A 962 -0.64 -13.10 -29.70
C PHE A 962 -0.26 -13.60 -28.31
N PRO A 963 -0.28 -12.73 -27.27
CA PRO A 963 0.25 -13.06 -25.94
C PRO A 963 -0.52 -14.22 -25.32
N LYS A 964 0.17 -15.29 -24.89
CA LYS A 964 -0.41 -16.44 -24.15
C LYS A 964 0.38 -16.82 -22.90
N GLY A 965 1.17 -15.89 -22.36
CA GLY A 965 2.04 -16.09 -21.20
C GLY A 965 3.50 -15.72 -21.44
N GLU A 966 3.89 -15.57 -22.69
CA GLU A 966 5.23 -15.17 -23.07
C GLU A 966 5.48 -13.67 -22.85
N MET A 967 6.73 -13.34 -22.55
CA MET A 967 7.17 -11.96 -22.35
C MET A 967 7.26 -11.19 -23.68
N PRO A 968 7.00 -9.87 -23.69
CA PRO A 968 7.17 -9.08 -24.90
C PRO A 968 8.62 -9.06 -25.38
N GLU A 969 8.78 -9.04 -26.70
CA GLU A 969 10.08 -8.96 -27.39
C GLU A 969 10.63 -7.54 -27.31
N VAL A 970 9.77 -6.56 -27.56
CA VAL A 970 10.13 -5.14 -27.64
C VAL A 970 9.34 -4.35 -26.61
N VAL A 971 10.06 -3.54 -25.84
CA VAL A 971 9.51 -2.49 -24.99
C VAL A 971 10.21 -1.19 -25.35
N ILE A 972 9.44 -0.18 -25.74
CA ILE A 972 9.92 1.16 -26.05
C ILE A 972 9.20 2.12 -25.12
N GLN A 973 9.95 2.86 -24.32
CA GLN A 973 9.40 3.90 -23.46
C GLN A 973 9.58 5.27 -24.11
N ARG A 974 8.54 6.10 -23.99
CA ARG A 974 8.51 7.54 -24.28
C ARG A 974 8.68 7.98 -25.72
N GLU A 975 9.68 7.49 -26.46
CA GLU A 975 9.99 8.04 -27.79
C GLU A 975 10.15 6.97 -28.86
N LEU A 976 9.51 7.19 -30.00
CA LEU A 976 9.71 6.40 -31.22
C LEU A 976 10.15 7.33 -32.35
N GLY A 977 11.39 7.16 -32.84
CA GLY A 977 11.85 7.90 -34.02
C GLY A 977 11.87 9.43 -33.89
N GLY A 978 12.07 10.00 -32.69
CA GLY A 978 11.99 11.45 -32.47
C GLY A 978 10.60 11.96 -32.06
N VAL A 979 9.60 11.08 -31.93
CA VAL A 979 8.22 11.43 -31.54
C VAL A 979 7.96 10.99 -30.12
N ASP A 980 7.49 11.92 -29.28
CA ASP A 980 7.00 11.61 -27.95
C ASP A 980 5.67 10.86 -28.05
N ILE A 981 5.67 9.62 -27.60
CA ILE A 981 4.54 8.69 -27.56
C ILE A 981 4.17 8.32 -26.11
N SER A 982 4.68 9.06 -25.12
CA SER A 982 4.31 8.88 -23.70
C SER A 982 2.82 9.03 -23.43
N GLU A 983 2.13 9.83 -24.25
CA GLU A 983 0.67 10.00 -24.26
C GLU A 983 0.10 9.49 -25.59
N GLY A 984 0.42 8.24 -25.91
CA GLY A 984 -0.23 7.50 -26.99
C GLY A 984 -1.75 7.44 -26.79
N SER A 985 -2.51 7.25 -27.86
CA SER A 985 -3.97 7.11 -27.81
C SER A 985 -4.53 6.12 -28.81
N GLY A 986 -3.72 5.59 -29.71
CA GLY A 986 -4.17 4.69 -30.77
C GLY A 986 -3.01 4.14 -31.59
N ILE A 987 -3.21 2.93 -32.08
CA ILE A 987 -2.25 2.21 -32.91
C ILE A 987 -2.96 1.39 -33.98
N ALA A 988 -2.40 1.42 -35.20
CA ALA A 988 -2.73 0.49 -36.26
C ALA A 988 -1.48 0.04 -37.03
N VAL A 989 -1.50 -1.17 -37.58
CA VAL A 989 -0.38 -1.74 -38.34
C VAL A 989 -0.90 -2.46 -39.58
N ASP A 990 -0.30 -2.19 -40.75
CA ASP A 990 -0.56 -2.92 -42.00
C ASP A 990 0.74 -3.20 -42.78
N ASP A 991 0.62 -3.84 -43.95
CA ASP A 991 1.76 -4.22 -44.80
C ASP A 991 2.68 -3.04 -45.20
N LYS A 992 2.14 -1.82 -45.23
CA LYS A 992 2.83 -0.62 -45.71
C LYS A 992 3.32 0.25 -44.57
N TYR A 993 2.55 0.38 -43.49
CA TYR A 993 2.80 1.40 -42.47
C TYR A 993 2.46 0.97 -41.03
N LEU A 994 3.14 1.61 -40.07
CA LEU A 994 2.74 1.73 -38.67
C LEU A 994 2.11 3.10 -38.47
N TYR A 995 0.97 3.13 -37.79
CA TYR A 995 0.20 4.32 -37.44
C TYR A 995 0.13 4.46 -35.94
N VAL A 996 0.47 5.64 -35.43
CA VAL A 996 0.34 5.96 -34.00
C VAL A 996 -0.32 7.31 -33.83
N THR A 997 -1.42 7.36 -33.07
CA THR A 997 -1.97 8.64 -32.58
C THR A 997 -1.37 8.96 -31.22
N ALA A 998 -0.71 10.11 -31.10
CA ALA A 998 -0.13 10.62 -29.86
C ALA A 998 -0.20 12.16 -29.87
N ASN A 999 -0.40 12.79 -28.71
CA ASN A 999 -0.44 14.25 -28.61
C ASN A 999 -1.41 14.94 -29.61
N GLY A 1000 -2.55 14.29 -29.89
CA GLY A 1000 -3.57 14.78 -30.83
C GLY A 1000 -3.20 14.72 -32.30
N LYS A 1001 -2.11 14.04 -32.68
CA LYS A 1001 -1.64 13.91 -34.07
C LYS A 1001 -1.47 12.46 -34.47
N LEU A 1002 -1.55 12.18 -35.77
CA LEU A 1002 -1.31 10.86 -36.34
C LEU A 1002 0.08 10.82 -37.02
N TYR A 1003 0.94 9.93 -36.54
CA TYR A 1003 2.28 9.70 -37.06
C TYR A 1003 2.36 8.40 -37.85
N VAL A 1004 3.08 8.41 -38.97
CA VAL A 1004 3.15 7.28 -39.91
C VAL A 1004 4.60 6.89 -40.18
N TRP A 1005 4.94 5.60 -40.01
CA TRP A 1005 6.23 5.01 -40.35
C TRP A 1005 6.08 3.96 -41.44
N ARG A 1006 7.08 3.79 -42.30
CA ARG A 1006 7.06 2.76 -43.34
C ARG A 1006 7.48 1.40 -42.78
N GLN A 1007 6.77 0.33 -43.14
CA GLN A 1007 7.13 -1.04 -42.79
C GLN A 1007 8.20 -1.64 -43.76
N PRO A 1008 9.07 -2.55 -43.27
CA PRO A 1008 9.31 -2.84 -41.87
C PRO A 1008 9.99 -1.65 -41.18
N PHE A 1009 9.47 -1.19 -40.04
CA PHE A 1009 10.05 -0.08 -39.30
C PHE A 1009 11.09 -0.58 -38.28
N LYS A 1010 12.03 0.29 -37.91
CA LYS A 1010 12.95 0.10 -36.78
C LYS A 1010 12.70 1.18 -35.74
N VAL A 1011 13.00 0.89 -34.47
CA VAL A 1011 12.78 1.81 -33.33
C VAL A 1011 13.37 3.22 -33.56
N GLY A 1012 14.49 3.34 -34.27
CA GLY A 1012 15.12 4.63 -34.58
C GLY A 1012 14.63 5.33 -35.85
N ASP A 1013 13.72 4.73 -36.62
CA ASP A 1013 13.22 5.31 -37.87
C ASP A 1013 12.30 6.49 -37.56
N LYS A 1014 12.44 7.58 -38.32
CA LYS A 1014 11.58 8.76 -38.18
C LYS A 1014 10.25 8.55 -38.91
N PRO A 1015 9.15 9.18 -38.46
CA PRO A 1015 7.90 9.15 -39.20
C PRO A 1015 8.11 9.77 -40.59
N ILE A 1016 7.52 9.15 -41.61
CA ILE A 1016 7.53 9.64 -42.99
C ILE A 1016 6.47 10.72 -43.21
N LYS A 1017 5.44 10.77 -42.36
CA LYS A 1017 4.33 11.72 -42.41
C LYS A 1017 3.80 11.97 -41.00
N THR A 1018 3.39 13.21 -40.74
CA THR A 1018 2.53 13.59 -39.63
C THR A 1018 1.26 14.18 -40.22
N ILE A 1019 0.12 13.69 -39.77
CA ILE A 1019 -1.21 14.14 -40.15
C ILE A 1019 -1.83 14.82 -38.93
N GLU A 1020 -2.30 16.06 -39.10
CA GLU A 1020 -2.92 16.86 -38.05
C GLU A 1020 -4.17 17.54 -38.62
N PHE A 1021 -5.20 17.63 -37.78
CA PHE A 1021 -6.48 18.28 -38.09
C PHE A 1021 -6.65 19.48 -37.16
N ASP A 1022 -7.69 20.29 -37.36
CA ASP A 1022 -7.97 21.47 -36.52
C ASP A 1022 -8.26 21.12 -35.05
N ARG A 1023 -8.56 19.84 -34.79
CA ARG A 1023 -8.84 19.27 -33.48
C ARG A 1023 -8.01 18.00 -33.25
N PRO A 1024 -7.76 17.60 -32.00
CA PRO A 1024 -6.95 16.44 -31.67
C PRO A 1024 -7.50 15.12 -32.25
N LEU A 1025 -6.64 14.37 -32.94
CA LEU A 1025 -6.92 13.03 -33.39
C LEU A 1025 -6.74 12.00 -32.25
N HIS A 1026 -7.66 11.06 -32.17
CA HIS A 1026 -7.64 9.94 -31.22
C HIS A 1026 -8.03 8.65 -31.93
N ARG A 1027 -7.45 7.52 -31.49
CA ARG A 1027 -7.64 6.18 -32.07
C ARG A 1027 -7.28 6.10 -33.56
N VAL A 1028 -6.80 4.95 -33.98
CA VAL A 1028 -6.59 4.68 -35.41
C VAL A 1028 -6.73 3.19 -35.66
N LYS A 1029 -7.35 2.82 -36.78
CA LYS A 1029 -7.39 1.46 -37.33
C LYS A 1029 -7.16 1.47 -38.83
N SER A 1030 -6.52 0.41 -39.35
CA SER A 1030 -6.22 0.24 -40.77
C SER A 1030 -6.69 -1.12 -41.25
N ASN A 1031 -7.18 -1.18 -42.48
CA ASN A 1031 -7.37 -2.44 -43.21
C ASN A 1031 -6.37 -2.60 -44.38
N GLY A 1032 -5.34 -1.74 -44.46
CA GLY A 1032 -4.32 -1.72 -45.53
C GLY A 1032 -4.69 -0.90 -46.78
N GLU A 1033 -5.97 -0.61 -46.99
CA GLU A 1033 -6.45 0.26 -48.07
C GLU A 1033 -6.93 1.62 -47.53
N LYS A 1034 -7.58 1.60 -46.36
CA LYS A 1034 -8.15 2.75 -45.67
C LYS A 1034 -7.72 2.74 -44.21
N ILE A 1035 -7.53 3.92 -43.65
CA ILE A 1035 -7.44 4.11 -42.20
C ILE A 1035 -8.68 4.86 -41.69
N VAL A 1036 -9.12 4.55 -40.48
CA VAL A 1036 -10.15 5.29 -39.76
C VAL A 1036 -9.55 5.90 -38.49
N THR A 1037 -9.92 7.15 -38.20
CA THR A 1037 -9.50 7.88 -36.99
C THR A 1037 -10.62 8.80 -36.49
N ILE A 1038 -10.56 9.19 -35.23
CA ILE A 1038 -11.59 9.99 -34.56
C ILE A 1038 -11.06 11.37 -34.23
N CYS A 1039 -11.93 12.37 -34.26
CA CYS A 1039 -11.63 13.75 -33.89
C CYS A 1039 -12.86 14.39 -33.23
N GLU A 1040 -12.88 14.48 -31.90
CA GLU A 1040 -14.06 14.89 -31.11
C GLU A 1040 -15.36 14.17 -31.53
N HIS A 1041 -16.26 14.86 -32.25
CA HIS A 1041 -17.57 14.40 -32.70
C HIS A 1041 -17.56 13.90 -34.16
N SER A 1042 -16.39 13.70 -34.76
CA SER A 1042 -16.25 13.31 -36.17
C SER A 1042 -15.42 12.03 -36.30
N VAL A 1043 -15.76 11.22 -37.30
CA VAL A 1043 -15.00 10.04 -37.73
C VAL A 1043 -14.51 10.27 -39.15
N PHE A 1044 -13.23 10.03 -39.39
CA PHE A 1044 -12.59 10.27 -40.68
C PHE A 1044 -12.04 8.97 -41.27
N ILE A 1045 -12.26 8.78 -42.57
CA ILE A 1045 -11.62 7.74 -43.38
C ILE A 1045 -10.58 8.40 -44.29
N ILE A 1046 -9.37 7.85 -44.32
CA ILE A 1046 -8.26 8.35 -45.14
C ILE A 1046 -7.78 7.25 -46.07
N ASP A 1047 -7.53 7.56 -47.34
CA ASP A 1047 -6.96 6.61 -48.30
C ASP A 1047 -5.45 6.40 -48.04
N VAL A 1048 -5.05 5.15 -47.81
CA VAL A 1048 -3.65 4.78 -47.51
C VAL A 1048 -2.72 5.16 -48.66
N ASN A 1049 -3.17 5.10 -49.92
CA ASN A 1049 -2.34 5.44 -51.08
C ASN A 1049 -2.07 6.95 -51.19
N SER A 1050 -2.90 7.78 -50.57
CA SER A 1050 -2.73 9.24 -50.57
C SER A 1050 -1.72 9.77 -49.53
N ILE A 1051 -1.26 8.93 -48.59
CA ILE A 1051 -0.39 9.34 -47.46
C ILE A 1051 0.89 10.04 -47.93
N GLU A 1052 1.53 9.48 -48.96
CA GLU A 1052 2.78 9.99 -49.53
C GLU A 1052 2.54 11.08 -50.59
N GLU A 1053 1.28 11.33 -50.97
CA GLU A 1053 0.93 12.38 -51.92
C GLU A 1053 0.95 13.77 -51.27
N SER A 1054 0.89 14.80 -52.12
CA SER A 1054 0.84 16.19 -51.64
C SER A 1054 -0.49 16.54 -50.98
N ASN A 1055 -1.58 15.91 -51.41
CA ASN A 1055 -2.91 16.10 -50.85
C ASN A 1055 -3.39 14.75 -50.29
N LEU A 1056 -3.87 14.77 -49.05
CA LEU A 1056 -4.45 13.61 -48.40
C LEU A 1056 -5.91 13.46 -48.85
N GLU A 1057 -6.33 12.27 -49.25
CA GLU A 1057 -7.74 11.98 -49.55
C GLU A 1057 -8.45 11.59 -48.26
N VAL A 1058 -9.37 12.44 -47.80
CA VAL A 1058 -10.09 12.31 -46.53
C VAL A 1058 -11.59 12.37 -46.77
N LEU A 1059 -12.34 11.47 -46.13
CA LEU A 1059 -13.79 11.45 -46.06
C LEU A 1059 -14.23 11.61 -44.61
N GLU A 1060 -15.15 12.54 -44.33
CA GLU A 1060 -15.82 12.64 -43.03
C GLU A 1060 -17.09 11.80 -43.04
N VAL A 1061 -17.14 10.77 -42.21
CA VAL A 1061 -18.27 9.83 -42.16
C VAL A 1061 -19.50 10.56 -41.60
N CYS A 1062 -20.65 10.39 -42.27
CA CYS A 1062 -21.95 10.92 -41.84
C CYS A 1062 -22.01 12.44 -41.59
N LYS A 1063 -21.17 13.23 -42.26
CA LYS A 1063 -21.25 14.69 -42.19
C LYS A 1063 -22.57 15.25 -42.74
N ASP A 1064 -23.10 14.60 -43.79
CA ASP A 1064 -24.35 14.98 -44.47
C ASP A 1064 -25.50 13.98 -44.21
N CYS A 1065 -25.44 13.25 -43.09
CA CYS A 1065 -26.46 12.28 -42.66
C CYS A 1065 -27.47 12.86 -41.65
N GLU A 1066 -28.57 12.12 -41.44
CA GLU A 1066 -29.48 12.36 -40.31
C GLU A 1066 -28.87 11.84 -39.00
N VAL A 1067 -28.16 10.71 -39.06
CA VAL A 1067 -27.39 10.17 -37.93
C VAL A 1067 -26.20 11.08 -37.63
N ARG A 1068 -26.00 11.39 -36.35
CA ARG A 1068 -24.88 12.18 -35.82
C ARG A 1068 -24.12 11.41 -34.77
N PHE A 1069 -22.85 11.73 -34.63
CA PHE A 1069 -22.01 11.21 -33.56
C PHE A 1069 -21.98 12.15 -32.35
N ASN A 1070 -21.85 11.55 -31.17
CA ASN A 1070 -21.61 12.23 -29.91
C ASN A 1070 -20.43 11.58 -29.16
N LEU A 1071 -19.26 12.21 -29.26
CA LEU A 1071 -18.01 11.75 -28.64
C LEU A 1071 -17.70 10.26 -28.94
N PRO A 1072 -17.60 9.85 -30.21
CA PRO A 1072 -17.12 8.52 -30.54
C PRO A 1072 -15.74 8.28 -29.93
N GLN A 1073 -15.49 7.08 -29.39
CA GLN A 1073 -14.23 6.74 -28.70
C GLN A 1073 -13.58 5.45 -29.21
N GLY A 1074 -14.33 4.62 -29.93
CA GLY A 1074 -13.87 3.35 -30.49
C GLY A 1074 -14.20 3.25 -31.97
N VAL A 1075 -13.25 2.77 -32.77
CA VAL A 1075 -13.41 2.52 -34.20
C VAL A 1075 -12.75 1.20 -34.58
N PHE A 1076 -13.33 0.48 -35.54
CA PHE A 1076 -12.72 -0.68 -36.19
C PHE A 1076 -13.03 -0.65 -37.68
N ILE A 1077 -12.04 -0.99 -38.51
CA ILE A 1077 -12.21 -1.06 -39.96
C ILE A 1077 -11.63 -2.38 -40.51
N GLY A 1078 -12.46 -3.11 -41.24
CA GLY A 1078 -12.11 -4.28 -42.03
C GLY A 1078 -12.75 -4.13 -43.41
N GLU A 1079 -13.55 -5.11 -43.85
CA GLU A 1079 -14.50 -4.91 -44.97
C GLU A 1079 -15.72 -4.04 -44.59
N ARG A 1080 -15.89 -3.83 -43.28
CA ARG A 1080 -16.97 -3.08 -42.62
C ARG A 1080 -16.38 -1.99 -41.74
N LEU A 1081 -17.20 -1.00 -41.41
CA LEU A 1081 -16.87 0.03 -40.43
C LEU A 1081 -17.74 -0.14 -39.18
N PHE A 1082 -17.11 -0.09 -38.01
CA PHE A 1082 -17.77 -0.06 -36.73
C PHE A 1082 -17.34 1.20 -35.97
N VAL A 1083 -18.30 1.87 -35.34
CA VAL A 1083 -18.05 3.07 -34.53
C VAL A 1083 -18.80 2.96 -33.20
N ALA A 1084 -18.07 3.04 -32.10
CA ALA A 1084 -18.64 3.20 -30.77
C ALA A 1084 -19.00 4.68 -30.55
N ASP A 1085 -20.30 4.99 -30.63
CA ASP A 1085 -20.86 6.33 -30.49
C ASP A 1085 -21.19 6.59 -29.01
N THR A 1086 -20.13 6.76 -28.22
CA THR A 1086 -20.11 6.68 -26.75
C THR A 1086 -21.18 7.50 -26.07
N GLY A 1087 -21.30 8.78 -26.41
CA GLY A 1087 -22.21 9.71 -25.75
C GLY A 1087 -23.68 9.48 -26.07
N PHE A 1088 -23.97 8.67 -27.09
CA PHE A 1088 -25.32 8.21 -27.43
C PHE A 1088 -25.55 6.74 -27.07
N ASN A 1089 -24.62 6.10 -26.36
CA ASN A 1089 -24.80 4.74 -25.82
C ASN A 1089 -25.14 3.70 -26.88
N ARG A 1090 -24.39 3.67 -28.00
CA ARG A 1090 -24.62 2.74 -29.11
C ARG A 1090 -23.37 2.41 -29.91
N VAL A 1091 -23.42 1.34 -30.68
CA VAL A 1091 -22.44 1.03 -31.73
C VAL A 1091 -23.13 1.06 -33.09
N LEU A 1092 -22.55 1.83 -34.01
CA LEU A 1092 -23.02 1.98 -35.39
C LEU A 1092 -22.18 1.11 -36.32
N VAL A 1093 -22.85 0.38 -37.23
CA VAL A 1093 -22.19 -0.56 -38.15
C VAL A 1093 -22.58 -0.24 -39.58
N TRP A 1094 -21.58 -0.10 -40.45
CA TRP A 1094 -21.74 -0.08 -41.89
C TRP A 1094 -21.24 -1.41 -42.46
N ASN A 1095 -22.13 -2.14 -43.15
CA ASN A 1095 -21.80 -3.40 -43.81
C ASN A 1095 -20.89 -3.21 -45.03
N LYS A 1096 -20.63 -1.97 -45.42
CA LYS A 1096 -19.63 -1.58 -46.41
C LYS A 1096 -18.94 -0.32 -45.94
N ILE A 1097 -17.65 -0.18 -46.26
CA ILE A 1097 -16.92 1.05 -45.98
C ILE A 1097 -17.60 2.23 -46.70
N PRO A 1098 -17.92 3.34 -46.00
CA PRO A 1098 -18.48 4.55 -46.61
C PRO A 1098 -17.60 5.09 -47.75
N GLU A 1099 -18.24 5.48 -48.87
CA GLU A 1099 -17.59 6.13 -50.01
C GLU A 1099 -18.00 7.61 -50.12
N ASN A 1100 -19.11 8.01 -49.50
CA ASN A 1100 -19.66 9.37 -49.51
C ASN A 1100 -19.97 9.87 -48.10
N GLU A 1101 -19.95 11.20 -47.91
CA GLU A 1101 -20.24 11.87 -46.63
C GLU A 1101 -21.69 11.67 -46.15
N SER A 1102 -22.58 11.14 -47.02
CA SER A 1102 -23.99 10.88 -46.77
C SER A 1102 -24.36 9.39 -46.65
N ASP A 1103 -23.37 8.49 -46.58
CA ASP A 1103 -23.62 7.05 -46.41
C ASP A 1103 -23.98 6.74 -44.94
N GLU A 1104 -25.25 6.41 -44.69
CA GLU A 1104 -25.82 6.08 -43.36
C GLU A 1104 -25.40 4.69 -42.86
N PRO A 1105 -25.36 4.46 -41.53
CA PRO A 1105 -25.12 3.14 -40.96
C PRO A 1105 -26.28 2.16 -41.24
N ASP A 1106 -25.95 0.88 -41.37
CA ASP A 1106 -26.92 -0.18 -41.64
C ASP A 1106 -27.55 -0.76 -40.37
N VAL A 1107 -26.79 -0.82 -39.27
CA VAL A 1107 -27.17 -1.49 -38.02
C VAL A 1107 -26.78 -0.62 -36.82
N VAL A 1108 -27.61 -0.66 -35.77
CA VAL A 1108 -27.33 -0.05 -34.45
C VAL A 1108 -27.42 -1.10 -33.33
N ILE A 1109 -26.32 -1.31 -32.62
CA ILE A 1109 -26.24 -2.21 -31.47
C ILE A 1109 -26.38 -1.41 -30.18
N GLY A 1110 -27.02 -2.01 -29.18
CA GLY A 1110 -27.36 -1.38 -27.90
C GLY A 1110 -28.71 -0.65 -27.89
N GLN A 1111 -29.42 -0.60 -29.03
CA GLN A 1111 -30.67 0.14 -29.20
C GLN A 1111 -31.55 -0.52 -30.28
N GLU A 1112 -32.88 -0.43 -30.13
CA GLU A 1112 -33.83 -0.90 -31.14
C GLU A 1112 -33.85 -0.02 -32.41
N SER A 1113 -33.46 1.25 -32.29
CA SER A 1113 -33.45 2.23 -33.37
C SER A 1113 -32.34 3.28 -33.17
N PHE A 1114 -32.09 4.10 -34.18
CA PHE A 1114 -31.10 5.19 -34.13
C PHE A 1114 -31.54 6.42 -33.29
N GLU A 1115 -32.71 6.37 -32.65
CA GLU A 1115 -33.31 7.51 -31.94
C GLU A 1115 -33.16 7.43 -30.42
N SER A 1116 -32.98 6.24 -29.85
CA SER A 1116 -32.79 6.09 -28.41
C SER A 1116 -31.43 6.64 -27.99
N LEU A 1117 -31.35 7.23 -26.79
CA LEU A 1117 -30.10 7.76 -26.23
C LEU A 1117 -29.86 7.27 -24.79
N LEU A 1118 -30.75 6.41 -24.28
CA LEU A 1118 -30.76 6.02 -22.88
C LEU A 1118 -29.59 5.06 -22.57
N PRO A 1119 -28.80 5.33 -21.52
CA PRO A 1119 -27.81 4.37 -21.03
C PRO A 1119 -28.53 3.24 -20.31
N LEU A 1120 -28.36 2.00 -20.78
CA LEU A 1120 -28.99 0.82 -20.22
C LEU A 1120 -27.98 -0.33 -20.08
N ALA A 1121 -27.72 -0.72 -18.83
CA ALA A 1121 -26.90 -1.89 -18.52
C ALA A 1121 -27.70 -3.22 -18.66
N THR A 1122 -28.47 -3.36 -19.74
CA THR A 1122 -29.26 -4.56 -20.08
C THR A 1122 -28.58 -5.39 -21.16
N ARG A 1123 -29.09 -6.59 -21.46
CA ARG A 1123 -28.52 -7.48 -22.47
C ARG A 1123 -28.51 -6.90 -23.89
N ASP A 1124 -29.53 -6.11 -24.21
CA ASP A 1124 -29.78 -5.42 -25.48
C ASP A 1124 -29.37 -3.94 -25.45
N GLY A 1125 -28.90 -3.45 -24.30
CA GLY A 1125 -28.57 -2.05 -24.05
C GLY A 1125 -27.08 -1.82 -23.91
N LEU A 1126 -26.63 -0.61 -24.26
CA LEU A 1126 -25.27 -0.14 -24.02
C LEU A 1126 -25.24 1.05 -23.05
N PHE A 1127 -24.08 1.23 -22.41
CA PHE A 1127 -23.76 2.31 -21.50
C PHE A 1127 -22.32 2.76 -21.82
N MET A 1128 -22.19 3.89 -22.52
CA MET A 1128 -20.90 4.48 -22.90
C MET A 1128 -19.90 3.47 -23.51
N PRO A 1129 -20.24 2.82 -24.64
CA PRO A 1129 -19.30 1.96 -25.35
C PRO A 1129 -18.10 2.79 -25.83
N GLY A 1130 -16.88 2.39 -25.43
CA GLY A 1130 -15.66 3.16 -25.65
C GLY A 1130 -14.59 2.44 -26.48
N SER A 1131 -14.68 1.12 -26.60
CA SER A 1131 -13.74 0.27 -27.33
C SER A 1131 -14.50 -0.79 -28.13
N ILE A 1132 -13.98 -1.11 -29.31
CA ILE A 1132 -14.61 -2.11 -30.20
C ILE A 1132 -13.56 -2.90 -30.97
N TRP A 1133 -13.84 -4.17 -31.19
CA TRP A 1133 -13.05 -5.06 -32.03
C TRP A 1133 -13.95 -6.06 -32.74
N PHE A 1134 -13.68 -6.31 -34.02
CA PHE A 1134 -14.40 -7.31 -34.80
C PHE A 1134 -13.39 -8.31 -35.39
N ASP A 1135 -13.47 -9.57 -34.99
CA ASP A 1135 -12.50 -10.61 -35.36
C ASP A 1135 -12.86 -11.39 -36.63
N GLY A 1136 -14.06 -11.18 -37.17
CA GLY A 1136 -14.58 -11.92 -38.33
C GLY A 1136 -15.86 -12.70 -37.99
N ASP A 1137 -15.97 -13.14 -36.75
CA ASP A 1137 -17.08 -13.96 -36.26
C ASP A 1137 -17.86 -13.21 -35.15
N TYR A 1138 -17.15 -12.46 -34.31
CA TYR A 1138 -17.69 -11.77 -33.15
C TYR A 1138 -17.35 -10.29 -33.14
N LEU A 1139 -18.33 -9.47 -32.75
CA LEU A 1139 -18.13 -8.08 -32.35
C LEU A 1139 -17.99 -8.01 -30.83
N TRP A 1140 -16.83 -7.53 -30.38
CA TRP A 1140 -16.55 -7.21 -28.99
C TRP A 1140 -16.73 -5.71 -28.74
N VAL A 1141 -17.41 -5.36 -27.66
CA VAL A 1141 -17.68 -3.98 -27.24
C VAL A 1141 -17.29 -3.83 -25.78
N GLY A 1142 -16.31 -2.97 -25.49
CA GLY A 1142 -15.99 -2.58 -24.12
C GLY A 1142 -16.60 -1.23 -23.77
N GLU A 1143 -17.25 -1.20 -22.60
CA GLU A 1143 -17.82 0.01 -22.01
C GLU A 1143 -16.84 0.69 -21.05
N MET A 1144 -17.00 1.99 -20.84
CA MET A 1144 -16.05 2.78 -20.07
C MET A 1144 -16.70 3.76 -19.08
N LYS A 1145 -15.90 4.20 -18.10
CA LYS A 1145 -16.16 5.25 -17.09
C LYS A 1145 -17.25 4.94 -16.07
N PHE A 1146 -18.46 4.62 -16.52
CA PHE A 1146 -19.62 4.34 -15.65
C PHE A 1146 -20.17 2.92 -15.81
N SER A 1147 -19.48 2.11 -16.61
CA SER A 1147 -19.71 0.69 -16.80
C SER A 1147 -18.37 -0.01 -17.04
N ASN A 1148 -18.30 -1.28 -16.63
CA ASN A 1148 -17.14 -2.16 -16.72
C ASN A 1148 -17.38 -3.34 -17.66
N ARG A 1149 -18.46 -3.33 -18.44
CA ARG A 1149 -18.84 -4.47 -19.28
C ARG A 1149 -17.94 -4.64 -20.48
N ILE A 1150 -17.61 -5.89 -20.78
CA ILE A 1150 -17.10 -6.32 -22.08
C ILE A 1150 -18.14 -7.26 -22.70
N LEU A 1151 -18.79 -6.84 -23.77
CA LEU A 1151 -19.90 -7.53 -24.40
C LEU A 1151 -19.44 -8.19 -25.71
N ARG A 1152 -19.99 -9.36 -25.99
CA ARG A 1152 -19.80 -10.06 -27.28
C ARG A 1152 -21.13 -10.19 -28.01
N TYR A 1153 -21.09 -10.02 -29.32
CA TYR A 1153 -22.21 -10.25 -30.24
C TYR A 1153 -21.73 -11.13 -31.40
N SER A 1154 -22.51 -12.13 -31.79
CA SER A 1154 -22.26 -13.01 -32.94
C SER A 1154 -23.15 -12.70 -34.13
#